data_AF-A0A834EJF6-F1
#
_entry.id   AF-A0A834EJF6-F1
#
_cell.length_a   1.000
_cell.length_b   1.000
_cell.length_c   1.000
_cell.angle_alpha   90.00
_cell.angle_beta   90.00
_cell.angle_gamma   90.00
#
_symmetry.space_group_name_H-M   'P 1'
#
loop_
_entity.id
_entity.type
_entity.pdbx_description
1 polymer ?
#
loop_
_entity_poly.entity_id
_entity_poly.type
_entity_poly.pdbx_seq_one_letter_code
_entity_poly.pdbx_strand_id
1 'polypeptide(L)'
;MDRHIPMHALPEEIQKMSPEEKVCKYCGVSYLILHEFKAMEEKVKAMEKEMKFYQGSIEREKRLQEKLHALSQDFEQYKIDNDSKTERIQAESMHLKSQQNEFQKVQKELSHLQQQLKIKQRQSQVCSQRLMEYKYFWNKTLSLLTFTKREITSIKNEVYDHFQNWTSLKEEVCLQIKSISETALTEIEILNKSLSVSQRNKVCLEEEMKNLKLLSDAAILRSQQIQTSKQQEVNLQTRCHDLQKEVLDLQSQVEALGLKLQKAVTQLDSCKEELKNKRNEADDCQRKLRKLKFESIISESRHTRLLKEKEDSLVACQQIHKTLQEELTAKERQEEDIKRRLTLAENELEITKTLLSQMKEEVATLKRDRELMLISHQKSIEQLQETLRQKLLDDDNWREKIEAELTKERAQHLLEVEEQALLYKEEAKLELDIEKEKHQEMIQKYKKEQEELQMKISDLIAGATRDLRLEVATLEKKLHESHVQYTEESESKEKEIENLKNLVAEFESRLKKEIDNGDFVSEDLRKEMKQKSDELERALLAQTQLMQQFRQSQEENTLLQETVRRECEERFELTEALSQAREQLLELSKHSGSLPLSPCFPSQGSLTSSAAAGSNQGERSTSRLNSEKGIRIPSLHGVPKPTLSPPSAQPKRVSNSGLPTVLQPHPPRGRASSVSKTRQRLAALLWRLNHQ
;
A
#
# COMPACT_ATOMS: atom_id res chain seq x y z
N MET A 1 -33.44 34.63 36.53
CA MET A 1 -33.30 36.10 36.31
C MET A 1 -34.36 36.73 37.20
N ASP A 2 -34.13 36.63 38.50
CA ASP A 2 -35.17 36.86 39.49
C ASP A 2 -34.98 38.27 40.05
N ARG A 3 -35.94 39.14 39.76
CA ARG A 3 -35.93 40.51 40.27
C ARG A 3 -36.21 40.45 41.77
N HIS A 4 -35.18 40.71 42.57
CA HIS A 4 -35.36 40.91 44.00
C HIS A 4 -36.09 42.24 44.22
N ILE A 5 -37.42 42.18 44.29
CA ILE A 5 -38.28 43.32 44.62
C ILE A 5 -38.18 43.53 46.14
N PRO A 6 -37.77 44.71 46.64
CA PRO A 6 -37.81 45.00 48.08
C PRO A 6 -39.24 44.87 48.59
N MET A 7 -39.46 44.12 49.68
CA MET A 7 -40.81 43.87 50.23
C MET A 7 -41.58 45.14 50.62
N HIS A 8 -40.88 46.26 50.81
CA HIS A 8 -41.47 47.58 50.91
C HIS A 8 -40.83 48.49 49.86
N ALA A 9 -41.65 49.03 48.96
CA ALA A 9 -41.24 50.15 48.13
C ALA A 9 -41.03 51.39 49.01
N LEU A 10 -40.04 52.23 48.66
CA LEU A 10 -39.94 53.55 49.26
C LEU A 10 -41.21 54.36 48.96
N PRO A 11 -41.78 55.10 49.93
CA PRO A 11 -42.99 55.89 49.74
C PRO A 11 -42.92 56.79 48.49
N GLU A 12 -44.06 56.96 47.81
CA GLU A 12 -44.13 57.63 46.50
C GLU A 12 -43.61 59.07 46.56
N GLU A 13 -43.76 59.73 47.71
CA GLU A 13 -43.24 61.06 48.02
C GLU A 13 -41.72 61.10 47.78
N ILE A 14 -40.97 60.16 48.37
CA ILE A 14 -39.50 60.09 48.30
C ILE A 14 -39.03 59.75 46.88
N GLN A 15 -39.79 58.91 46.16
CA GLN A 15 -39.48 58.63 44.75
C GLN A 15 -39.61 59.90 43.89
N LYS A 16 -40.63 60.74 44.13
CA LYS A 16 -41.00 61.90 43.29
C LYS A 16 -40.28 63.23 43.59
N MET A 17 -39.60 63.39 44.74
CA MET A 17 -38.85 64.64 45.04
C MET A 17 -37.72 64.92 44.01
N SER A 18 -37.20 66.14 43.94
CA SER A 18 -36.12 66.47 42.99
C SER A 18 -34.75 65.87 43.40
N PRO A 19 -33.75 65.80 42.51
CA PRO A 19 -32.40 65.33 42.86
C PRO A 19 -31.72 66.20 43.93
N GLU A 20 -31.93 67.52 43.91
CA GLU A 20 -31.34 68.49 44.83
C GLU A 20 -31.83 68.29 46.27
N GLU A 21 -33.10 67.88 46.44
CA GLU A 21 -33.72 67.64 47.74
C GLU A 21 -33.28 66.32 48.40
N LYS A 22 -32.68 65.40 47.62
CA LYS A 22 -32.23 64.08 48.10
C LYS A 22 -30.78 64.06 48.60
N VAL A 23 -30.11 65.22 48.56
CA VAL A 23 -28.74 65.44 49.08
C VAL A 23 -28.79 65.75 50.58
N CYS A 24 -28.02 65.02 51.39
CA CYS A 24 -27.90 65.32 52.82
C CYS A 24 -27.16 66.65 53.05
N LYS A 25 -27.87 67.65 53.58
CA LYS A 25 -27.34 69.01 53.82
C LYS A 25 -26.15 69.09 54.79
N TYR A 26 -25.84 68.02 55.52
CA TYR A 26 -24.68 67.94 56.45
C TYR A 26 -23.46 67.22 55.89
N CYS A 27 -23.57 66.41 54.82
CA CYS A 27 -22.43 65.66 54.28
C CYS A 27 -22.32 65.64 52.74
N GLY A 28 -23.25 66.28 52.01
CA GLY A 28 -23.20 66.40 50.55
C GLY A 28 -23.46 65.11 49.77
N VAL A 29 -23.60 63.96 50.44
CA VAL A 29 -23.94 62.68 49.80
C VAL A 29 -25.46 62.59 49.62
N SER A 30 -25.90 62.26 48.40
CA SER A 30 -27.29 61.88 48.14
C SER A 30 -27.52 60.42 48.49
N TYR A 31 -28.63 60.14 49.18
CA TYR A 31 -29.03 58.76 49.50
C TYR A 31 -29.29 57.91 48.24
N LEU A 32 -29.57 58.54 47.08
CA LEU A 32 -29.68 57.82 45.80
C LEU A 32 -28.33 57.34 45.27
N ILE A 33 -27.23 58.07 45.49
CA ILE A 33 -25.92 57.73 44.90
C ILE A 33 -25.45 56.33 45.33
N LEU A 34 -25.66 55.97 46.60
CA LEU A 34 -25.32 54.63 47.10
C LEU A 34 -26.19 53.52 46.47
N HIS A 35 -27.48 53.81 46.25
CA HIS A 35 -28.40 52.89 45.57
C HIS A 35 -28.05 52.74 44.07
N GLU A 36 -27.68 53.85 43.41
CA GLU A 36 -27.25 53.87 42.01
C GLU A 36 -25.92 53.15 41.80
N PHE A 37 -24.93 53.36 42.68
CA PHE A 37 -23.70 52.56 42.68
C PHE A 37 -23.98 51.07 42.87
N LYS A 38 -24.84 50.69 43.84
CA LYS A 38 -25.20 49.29 44.05
C LYS A 38 -25.99 48.68 42.88
N ALA A 39 -26.86 49.45 42.24
CA ALA A 39 -27.56 49.04 41.03
C ALA A 39 -26.63 48.92 39.81
N MET A 40 -25.58 49.75 39.72
CA MET A 40 -24.52 49.62 38.72
C MET A 40 -23.60 48.42 39.02
N GLU A 41 -23.28 48.15 40.28
CA GLU A 41 -22.50 47.00 40.72
C GLU A 41 -23.23 45.68 40.38
N GLU A 42 -24.54 45.57 40.65
CA GLU A 42 -25.33 44.41 40.25
C GLU A 42 -25.52 44.30 38.72
N LYS A 43 -25.59 45.42 37.98
CA LYS A 43 -25.53 45.40 36.50
C LYS A 43 -24.18 44.89 35.99
N VAL A 44 -23.06 45.29 36.59
CA VAL A 44 -21.72 44.78 36.24
C VAL A 44 -21.62 43.30 36.56
N LYS A 45 -22.07 42.84 37.74
CA LYS A 45 -22.14 41.41 38.08
C LYS A 45 -23.05 40.61 37.14
N ALA A 46 -24.14 41.18 36.65
CA ALA A 46 -24.99 40.54 35.65
C ALA A 46 -24.28 40.45 34.29
N MET A 47 -23.70 41.55 33.82
CA MET A 47 -22.97 41.61 32.55
C MET A 47 -21.72 40.72 32.55
N GLU A 48 -21.03 40.58 33.69
CA GLU A 48 -19.97 39.58 33.87
C GLU A 48 -20.47 38.14 33.75
N LYS A 49 -21.63 37.82 34.34
CA LYS A 49 -22.23 36.47 34.24
C LYS A 49 -22.63 36.16 32.80
N GLU A 50 -23.18 37.14 32.08
CA GLU A 50 -23.48 37.04 30.65
C GLU A 50 -22.21 36.89 29.82
N MET A 51 -21.17 37.70 30.07
CA MET A 51 -19.87 37.59 29.37
C MET A 51 -19.21 36.22 29.60
N LYS A 52 -19.23 35.70 30.83
CA LYS A 52 -18.75 34.34 31.17
C LYS A 52 -19.58 33.26 30.45
N PHE A 53 -20.90 33.43 30.33
CA PHE A 53 -21.77 32.53 29.57
C PHE A 53 -21.47 32.55 28.07
N TYR A 54 -21.32 33.74 27.46
CA TYR A 54 -20.98 33.90 26.05
C TYR A 54 -19.59 33.34 25.73
N GLN A 55 -18.59 33.59 26.58
CA GLN A 55 -17.24 33.04 26.40
C GLN A 55 -17.25 31.51 26.47
N GLY A 56 -17.94 30.92 27.45
CA GLY A 56 -18.18 29.47 27.49
C GLY A 56 -18.97 28.94 26.29
N SER A 57 -19.74 29.79 25.59
CA SER A 57 -20.40 29.43 24.33
C SER A 57 -19.47 29.47 23.12
N ILE A 58 -18.60 30.47 23.03
CA ILE A 58 -17.54 30.55 22.01
C ILE A 58 -16.59 29.35 22.14
N GLU A 59 -16.26 28.92 23.36
CA GLU A 59 -15.47 27.71 23.60
C GLU A 59 -16.21 26.41 23.23
N ARG A 60 -17.55 26.37 23.31
CA ARG A 60 -18.34 25.23 22.80
C ARG A 60 -18.34 25.23 21.28
N GLU A 61 -18.59 26.39 20.67
CA GLU A 61 -18.59 26.60 19.22
C GLU A 61 -17.25 26.19 18.59
N LYS A 62 -16.13 26.68 19.16
CA LYS A 62 -14.77 26.31 18.71
C LYS A 62 -14.52 24.81 18.79
N ARG A 63 -14.90 24.15 19.90
CA ARG A 63 -14.79 22.68 20.05
C ARG A 63 -15.72 21.90 19.13
N LEU A 64 -16.84 22.47 18.69
CA LEU A 64 -17.71 21.88 17.66
C LEU A 64 -17.09 22.03 16.27
N GLN A 65 -16.56 23.20 15.93
CA GLN A 65 -15.85 23.43 14.66
C GLN A 65 -14.60 22.54 14.51
N GLU A 66 -13.81 22.39 15.57
CA GLU A 66 -12.66 21.46 15.61
C GLU A 66 -13.07 20.00 15.36
N LYS A 67 -14.17 19.55 15.98
CA LYS A 67 -14.74 18.21 15.73
C LYS A 67 -15.29 18.05 14.31
N LEU A 68 -15.94 19.08 13.78
CA LEU A 68 -16.51 19.08 12.42
C LEU A 68 -15.39 19.04 11.37
N HIS A 69 -14.30 19.77 11.59
CA HIS A 69 -13.10 19.70 10.76
C HIS A 69 -12.46 18.31 10.79
N ALA A 70 -12.29 17.70 11.98
CA ALA A 70 -11.78 16.33 12.12
C ALA A 70 -12.66 15.32 11.38
N LEU A 71 -13.99 15.35 11.59
CA LEU A 71 -14.96 14.51 10.87
C LEU A 71 -14.91 14.72 9.35
N SER A 72 -14.67 15.94 8.88
CA SER A 72 -14.51 16.22 7.45
C SER A 72 -13.21 15.65 6.87
N GLN A 73 -12.13 15.60 7.65
CA GLN A 73 -10.87 14.96 7.24
C GLN A 73 -11.00 13.43 7.25
N ASP A 74 -11.62 12.86 8.28
CA ASP A 74 -11.91 11.42 8.37
C ASP A 74 -12.81 10.95 7.21
N PHE A 75 -13.81 11.75 6.83
CA PHE A 75 -14.70 11.46 5.71
C PHE A 75 -13.98 11.49 4.35
N GLU A 76 -13.16 12.50 4.10
CA GLU A 76 -12.43 12.60 2.82
C GLU A 76 -11.32 11.53 2.73
N GLN A 77 -10.68 11.18 3.86
CA GLN A 77 -9.78 10.01 3.92
C GLN A 77 -10.55 8.72 3.63
N TYR A 78 -11.71 8.49 4.25
CA TYR A 78 -12.55 7.31 4.01
C TYR A 78 -12.96 7.19 2.53
N LYS A 79 -13.27 8.31 1.88
CA LYS A 79 -13.60 8.40 0.46
C LYS A 79 -12.41 8.00 -0.42
N ILE A 80 -11.21 8.56 -0.20
CA ILE A 80 -9.97 8.14 -0.89
C ILE A 80 -9.71 6.64 -0.69
N ASP A 81 -9.90 6.16 0.54
CA ASP A 81 -9.79 4.74 0.89
C ASP A 81 -10.77 3.87 0.09
N ASN A 82 -12.02 4.33 -0.06
CA ASN A 82 -13.08 3.64 -0.79
C ASN A 82 -12.88 3.66 -2.31
N ASP A 83 -12.44 4.79 -2.87
CA ASP A 83 -12.08 4.92 -4.28
C ASP A 83 -10.93 3.97 -4.62
N SER A 84 -9.87 3.92 -3.79
CA SER A 84 -8.75 2.97 -3.96
C SER A 84 -9.16 1.49 -3.85
N LYS A 85 -10.23 1.17 -3.11
CA LYS A 85 -10.80 -0.18 -3.03
C LYS A 85 -11.62 -0.50 -4.29
N THR A 86 -12.36 0.48 -4.79
CA THR A 86 -13.15 0.38 -6.02
C THR A 86 -12.25 0.17 -7.24
N GLU A 87 -11.14 0.91 -7.37
CA GLU A 87 -10.15 0.71 -8.44
C GLU A 87 -9.52 -0.70 -8.40
N ARG A 88 -9.15 -1.19 -7.20
CA ARG A 88 -8.62 -2.55 -7.02
C ARG A 88 -9.63 -3.61 -7.43
N ILE A 89 -10.88 -3.50 -6.99
CA ILE A 89 -11.97 -4.41 -7.39
C ILE A 89 -12.18 -4.36 -8.91
N GLN A 90 -12.08 -3.20 -9.55
CA GLN A 90 -12.22 -3.06 -11.00
C GLN A 90 -11.06 -3.71 -11.76
N ALA A 91 -9.82 -3.57 -11.26
CA ALA A 91 -8.63 -4.23 -11.83
C ALA A 91 -8.70 -5.76 -11.68
N GLU A 92 -9.07 -6.26 -10.50
CA GLU A 92 -9.28 -7.69 -10.23
C GLU A 92 -10.42 -8.27 -11.09
N SER A 93 -11.51 -7.52 -11.27
CA SER A 93 -12.62 -7.87 -12.16
C SER A 93 -12.17 -7.98 -13.63
N MET A 94 -11.34 -7.04 -14.12
CA MET A 94 -10.75 -7.13 -15.46
C MET A 94 -9.79 -8.33 -15.60
N HIS A 95 -9.02 -8.65 -14.57
CA HIS A 95 -8.14 -9.83 -14.56
C HIS A 95 -8.93 -11.15 -14.55
N LEU A 96 -9.98 -11.26 -13.73
CA LEU A 96 -10.92 -12.40 -13.77
C LEU A 96 -11.59 -12.53 -15.14
N LYS A 97 -11.91 -11.42 -15.80
CA LYS A 97 -12.48 -11.42 -17.15
C LYS A 97 -11.50 -11.94 -18.20
N SER A 98 -10.21 -11.58 -18.13
CA SER A 98 -9.21 -12.11 -19.06
C SER A 98 -8.93 -13.60 -18.83
N GLN A 99 -8.85 -14.04 -17.57
CA GLN A 99 -8.74 -15.46 -17.21
C GLN A 99 -9.96 -16.27 -17.70
N GLN A 100 -11.17 -15.75 -17.56
CA GLN A 100 -12.39 -16.40 -18.06
C GLN A 100 -12.37 -16.54 -19.59
N ASN A 101 -11.85 -15.54 -20.31
CA ASN A 101 -11.73 -15.59 -21.78
C ASN A 101 -10.69 -16.63 -22.23
N GLU A 102 -9.53 -16.71 -21.57
CA GLU A 102 -8.52 -17.74 -21.85
C GLU A 102 -9.01 -19.15 -21.49
N PHE A 103 -9.76 -19.33 -20.40
CA PHE A 103 -10.40 -20.60 -20.09
C PHE A 103 -11.39 -21.03 -21.19
N GLN A 104 -12.23 -20.12 -21.69
CA GLN A 104 -13.13 -20.42 -22.82
C GLN A 104 -12.38 -20.77 -24.11
N LYS A 105 -11.21 -20.17 -24.34
CA LYS A 105 -10.33 -20.48 -25.49
C LYS A 105 -9.73 -21.88 -25.36
N VAL A 106 -9.13 -22.21 -24.23
CA VAL A 106 -8.61 -23.56 -23.93
C VAL A 106 -9.72 -24.62 -24.00
N GLN A 107 -10.93 -24.30 -23.53
CA GLN A 107 -12.09 -25.20 -23.64
C GLN A 107 -12.51 -25.46 -25.09
N LYS A 108 -12.47 -24.43 -25.95
CA LYS A 108 -12.71 -24.58 -27.40
C LYS A 108 -11.62 -25.45 -28.05
N GLU A 109 -10.35 -25.17 -27.76
CA GLU A 109 -9.20 -25.95 -28.25
C GLU A 109 -9.28 -27.43 -27.83
N LEU A 110 -9.61 -27.72 -26.58
CA LEU A 110 -9.84 -29.07 -26.05
C LEU A 110 -10.98 -29.79 -26.78
N SER A 111 -12.10 -29.10 -27.03
CA SER A 111 -13.24 -29.68 -27.76
C SER A 111 -12.88 -30.05 -29.22
N HIS A 112 -12.08 -29.21 -29.88
CA HIS A 112 -11.56 -29.45 -31.22
C HIS A 112 -10.57 -30.62 -31.25
N LEU A 113 -9.67 -30.72 -30.25
CA LEU A 113 -8.76 -31.86 -30.10
C LEU A 113 -9.52 -33.18 -29.83
N GLN A 114 -10.58 -33.17 -29.02
CA GLN A 114 -11.46 -34.34 -28.86
C GLN A 114 -12.14 -34.74 -30.17
N GLN A 115 -12.55 -33.78 -31.00
CA GLN A 115 -13.14 -34.06 -32.32
C GLN A 115 -12.10 -34.66 -33.27
N GLN A 116 -10.87 -34.13 -33.31
CA GLN A 116 -9.78 -34.71 -34.10
C GLN A 116 -9.43 -36.13 -33.63
N LEU A 117 -9.39 -36.37 -32.31
CA LEU A 117 -9.14 -37.70 -31.74
C LEU A 117 -10.22 -38.71 -32.18
N LYS A 118 -11.50 -38.34 -32.12
CA LYS A 118 -12.61 -39.18 -32.63
C LYS A 118 -12.50 -39.47 -34.12
N ILE A 119 -12.04 -38.51 -34.93
CA ILE A 119 -11.77 -38.72 -36.37
C ILE A 119 -10.60 -39.70 -36.55
N LYS A 120 -9.51 -39.57 -35.78
CA LYS A 120 -8.35 -40.47 -35.86
C LYS A 120 -8.65 -41.88 -35.38
N GLN A 121 -9.47 -42.05 -34.35
CA GLN A 121 -9.98 -43.35 -33.90
C GLN A 121 -10.80 -44.03 -35.01
N ARG A 122 -11.73 -43.32 -35.66
CA ARG A 122 -12.50 -43.84 -36.81
C ARG A 122 -11.59 -44.23 -37.99
N GLN A 123 -10.58 -43.41 -38.31
CA GLN A 123 -9.60 -43.73 -39.36
C GLN A 123 -8.81 -45.01 -39.01
N SER A 124 -8.36 -45.16 -37.76
CA SER A 124 -7.68 -46.37 -37.28
C SER A 124 -8.57 -47.62 -37.37
N GLN A 125 -9.84 -47.51 -36.98
CA GLN A 125 -10.80 -48.61 -37.04
C GLN A 125 -11.04 -49.09 -38.49
N VAL A 126 -11.18 -48.17 -39.46
CA VAL A 126 -11.31 -48.52 -40.88
C VAL A 126 -10.04 -49.18 -41.43
N CYS A 127 -8.85 -48.71 -41.03
CA CYS A 127 -7.59 -49.36 -41.40
C CYS A 127 -7.46 -50.77 -40.80
N SER A 128 -7.87 -50.96 -39.55
CA SER A 128 -7.90 -52.28 -38.88
C SER A 128 -8.85 -53.26 -39.59
N GLN A 129 -10.05 -52.81 -39.95
CA GLN A 129 -11.01 -53.61 -40.71
C GLN A 129 -10.44 -54.05 -42.07
N ARG A 130 -9.86 -53.11 -42.84
CA ARG A 130 -9.19 -53.43 -44.12
C ARG A 130 -8.03 -54.42 -43.96
N LEU A 131 -7.28 -54.33 -42.87
CA LEU A 131 -6.19 -55.28 -42.58
C LEU A 131 -6.73 -56.68 -42.29
N MET A 132 -7.88 -56.80 -41.60
CA MET A 132 -8.58 -58.07 -41.40
C MET A 132 -9.14 -58.63 -42.71
N GLU A 133 -9.71 -57.78 -43.58
CA GLU A 133 -10.16 -58.16 -44.93
C GLU A 133 -8.98 -58.70 -45.76
N TYR A 134 -7.86 -57.97 -45.83
CA TYR A 134 -6.64 -58.44 -46.51
C TYR A 134 -6.09 -59.75 -45.93
N LYS A 135 -6.13 -59.93 -44.60
CA LYS A 135 -5.71 -61.18 -43.94
C LYS A 135 -6.61 -62.36 -44.34
N TYR A 136 -7.92 -62.14 -44.43
CA TYR A 136 -8.87 -63.16 -44.94
C TYR A 136 -8.58 -63.50 -46.40
N PHE A 137 -8.41 -62.50 -47.28
CA PHE A 137 -8.08 -62.74 -48.68
C PHE A 137 -6.75 -63.47 -48.86
N TRP A 138 -5.70 -63.09 -48.12
CA TRP A 138 -4.42 -63.79 -48.15
C TRP A 138 -4.53 -65.26 -47.72
N ASN A 139 -5.25 -65.54 -46.63
CA ASN A 139 -5.49 -66.91 -46.19
C ASN A 139 -6.26 -67.71 -47.25
N LYS A 140 -7.30 -67.13 -47.88
CA LYS A 140 -8.08 -67.80 -48.93
C LYS A 140 -7.25 -68.08 -50.19
N THR A 141 -6.45 -67.11 -50.64
CA THR A 141 -5.52 -67.27 -51.77
C THR A 141 -4.44 -68.31 -51.47
N LEU A 142 -3.90 -68.33 -50.25
CA LEU A 142 -2.95 -69.36 -49.82
C LEU A 142 -3.59 -70.75 -49.80
N SER A 143 -4.82 -70.89 -49.26
CA SER A 143 -5.56 -72.15 -49.30
C SER A 143 -5.76 -72.66 -50.73
N LEU A 144 -6.20 -71.79 -51.65
CA LEU A 144 -6.34 -72.11 -53.08
C LEU A 144 -5.00 -72.53 -53.71
N LEU A 145 -3.89 -71.85 -53.40
CA LEU A 145 -2.56 -72.19 -53.91
C LEU A 145 -2.04 -73.53 -53.36
N THR A 146 -2.33 -73.87 -52.10
CA THR A 146 -2.01 -75.21 -51.56
C THR A 146 -2.89 -76.31 -52.16
N PHE A 147 -4.11 -75.97 -52.60
CA PHE A 147 -5.00 -76.90 -53.29
C PHE A 147 -4.50 -77.14 -54.72
N THR A 148 -4.29 -76.10 -55.54
CA THR A 148 -3.78 -76.28 -56.91
C THR A 148 -2.40 -76.94 -56.94
N LYS A 149 -1.54 -76.72 -55.95
CA LYS A 149 -0.28 -77.46 -55.80
C LYS A 149 -0.50 -78.97 -55.56
N ARG A 150 -1.55 -79.36 -54.82
CA ARG A 150 -1.93 -80.77 -54.64
C ARG A 150 -2.49 -81.36 -55.93
N GLU A 151 -3.40 -80.68 -56.62
CA GLU A 151 -3.95 -81.14 -57.91
C GLU A 151 -2.85 -81.35 -58.95
N ILE A 152 -1.93 -80.39 -59.10
CA ILE A 152 -0.75 -80.50 -59.98
C ILE A 152 0.14 -81.70 -59.59
N THR A 153 0.21 -82.04 -58.29
CA THR A 153 0.96 -83.21 -57.83
C THR A 153 0.23 -84.52 -58.15
N SER A 154 -1.11 -84.56 -58.07
CA SER A 154 -1.92 -85.71 -58.49
C SER A 154 -1.76 -85.96 -59.99
N ILE A 155 -2.01 -84.93 -60.81
CA ILE A 155 -1.87 -84.99 -62.28
C ILE A 155 -0.45 -85.42 -62.69
N LYS A 156 0.59 -84.94 -61.99
CA LYS A 156 1.97 -85.37 -62.23
C LYS A 156 2.16 -86.88 -61.97
N ASN A 157 1.58 -87.40 -60.90
CA ASN A 157 1.67 -88.83 -60.56
C ASN A 157 0.86 -89.67 -61.55
N GLU A 158 -0.37 -89.28 -61.87
CA GLU A 158 -1.22 -89.93 -62.88
C GLU A 158 -0.52 -90.00 -64.25
N VAL A 159 0.11 -88.91 -64.71
CA VAL A 159 0.91 -88.88 -65.94
C VAL A 159 2.14 -89.80 -65.86
N TYR A 160 2.77 -89.91 -64.70
CA TYR A 160 3.90 -90.81 -64.48
C TYR A 160 3.44 -92.28 -64.53
N ASP A 161 2.35 -92.63 -63.85
CA ASP A 161 1.79 -93.97 -63.83
C ASP A 161 1.28 -94.40 -65.22
N HIS A 162 0.62 -93.50 -65.95
CA HIS A 162 0.28 -93.72 -67.36
C HIS A 162 1.51 -93.93 -68.25
N PHE A 163 2.61 -93.22 -68.01
CA PHE A 163 3.86 -93.41 -68.75
C PHE A 163 4.52 -94.77 -68.44
N GLN A 164 4.47 -95.23 -67.19
CA GLN A 164 4.93 -96.59 -66.82
C GLN A 164 4.06 -97.66 -67.48
N ASN A 165 2.73 -97.55 -67.36
CA ASN A 165 1.77 -98.46 -68.00
C ASN A 165 1.95 -98.53 -69.53
N TRP A 166 2.18 -97.40 -70.18
CA TRP A 166 2.51 -97.35 -71.62
C TRP A 166 3.84 -98.02 -71.95
N THR A 167 4.85 -97.88 -71.08
CA THR A 167 6.16 -98.54 -71.24
C THR A 167 6.03 -100.06 -71.15
N SER A 168 5.32 -100.57 -70.14
CA SER A 168 5.05 -102.01 -69.99
C SER A 168 4.20 -102.57 -71.14
N LEU A 169 3.16 -101.86 -71.59
CA LEU A 169 2.35 -102.26 -72.74
C LEU A 169 3.19 -102.30 -74.04
N LYS A 170 4.09 -101.34 -74.24
CA LYS A 170 5.01 -101.32 -75.38
C LYS A 170 5.95 -102.54 -75.34
N GLU A 171 6.47 -102.89 -74.17
CA GLU A 171 7.31 -104.09 -74.01
C GLU A 171 6.53 -105.38 -74.29
N GLU A 172 5.30 -105.50 -73.78
CA GLU A 172 4.42 -106.65 -74.05
C GLU A 172 4.10 -106.77 -75.55
N VAL A 173 3.70 -105.68 -76.21
CA VAL A 173 3.42 -105.66 -77.66
C VAL A 173 4.67 -106.01 -78.47
N CYS A 174 5.87 -105.59 -78.05
CA CYS A 174 7.12 -106.03 -78.69
C CYS A 174 7.36 -107.54 -78.53
N LEU A 175 7.05 -108.13 -77.38
CA LEU A 175 7.14 -109.57 -77.15
C LEU A 175 6.10 -110.35 -77.98
N GLN A 176 4.86 -109.85 -78.08
CA GLN A 176 3.81 -110.45 -78.92
C GLN A 176 4.16 -110.38 -80.41
N ILE A 177 4.66 -109.24 -80.90
CA ILE A 177 5.14 -109.11 -82.29
C ILE A 177 6.27 -110.11 -82.57
N LYS A 178 7.20 -110.29 -81.62
CA LYS A 178 8.29 -111.25 -81.73
C LYS A 178 7.76 -112.69 -81.83
N SER A 179 6.89 -113.14 -80.92
CA SER A 179 6.37 -114.52 -80.96
C SER A 179 5.50 -114.79 -82.20
N ILE A 180 4.74 -113.80 -82.67
CA ILE A 180 4.00 -113.88 -83.95
C ILE A 180 5.00 -114.03 -85.12
N SER A 181 6.09 -113.26 -85.14
CA SER A 181 7.09 -113.35 -86.20
C SER A 181 7.84 -114.70 -86.21
N GLU A 182 8.16 -115.25 -85.03
CA GLU A 182 8.76 -116.57 -84.87
C GLU A 182 7.80 -117.67 -85.36
N THR A 183 6.51 -117.58 -84.99
CA THR A 183 5.45 -118.49 -85.47
C THR A 183 5.32 -118.45 -87.00
N ALA A 184 5.20 -117.25 -87.59
CA ALA A 184 5.08 -117.06 -89.04
C ALA A 184 6.30 -117.59 -89.80
N LEU A 185 7.51 -117.44 -89.26
CA LEU A 185 8.72 -118.04 -89.83
C LEU A 185 8.63 -119.58 -89.84
N THR A 186 8.15 -120.22 -88.77
CA THR A 186 7.97 -121.68 -88.77
C THR A 186 6.88 -122.16 -89.75
N GLU A 187 5.80 -121.39 -89.92
CA GLU A 187 4.75 -121.72 -90.89
C GLU A 187 5.26 -121.59 -92.33
N ILE A 188 6.03 -120.54 -92.64
CA ILE A 188 6.72 -120.38 -93.93
C ILE A 188 7.67 -121.56 -94.20
N GLU A 189 8.37 -122.08 -93.19
CA GLU A 189 9.22 -123.27 -93.35
C GLU A 189 8.41 -124.53 -93.67
N ILE A 190 7.26 -124.73 -93.03
CA ILE A 190 6.33 -125.85 -93.28
C ILE A 190 5.70 -125.76 -94.68
N LEU A 191 5.29 -124.56 -95.11
CA LEU A 191 4.74 -124.31 -96.43
C LEU A 191 5.78 -124.55 -97.54
N ASN A 192 7.04 -124.13 -97.34
CA ASN A 192 8.13 -124.42 -98.28
C ASN A 192 8.43 -125.94 -98.38
N LYS A 193 8.42 -126.67 -97.25
CA LYS A 193 8.54 -128.14 -97.25
C LYS A 193 7.42 -128.77 -98.09
N SER A 194 6.18 -128.34 -97.87
CA SER A 194 4.98 -128.81 -98.58
C SER A 194 5.02 -128.49 -100.08
N LEU A 195 5.46 -127.27 -100.45
CA LEU A 195 5.64 -126.86 -101.84
C LEU A 195 6.66 -127.74 -102.57
N SER A 196 7.75 -128.12 -101.90
CA SER A 196 8.73 -129.06 -102.49
C SER A 196 8.12 -130.43 -102.81
N VAL A 197 7.17 -130.92 -101.99
CA VAL A 197 6.48 -132.19 -102.23
C VAL A 197 5.54 -132.06 -103.43
N SER A 198 4.75 -130.97 -103.49
CA SER A 198 3.89 -130.69 -104.64
C SER A 198 4.66 -130.56 -105.96
N GLN A 199 5.86 -129.95 -105.93
CA GLN A 199 6.72 -129.83 -107.10
C GLN A 199 7.25 -131.19 -107.59
N ARG A 200 7.62 -132.12 -106.69
CA ARG A 200 8.00 -133.50 -107.07
C ARG A 200 6.82 -134.22 -107.72
N ASN A 201 5.63 -134.15 -107.12
CA ASN A 201 4.43 -134.81 -107.63
C ASN A 201 4.03 -134.31 -109.04
N LYS A 202 4.19 -133.00 -109.30
CA LYS A 202 3.96 -132.42 -110.63
C LYS A 202 4.85 -133.08 -111.71
N VAL A 203 6.15 -133.26 -111.42
CA VAL A 203 7.10 -133.86 -112.38
C VAL A 203 6.73 -135.31 -112.70
N CYS A 204 6.25 -136.08 -111.73
CA CYS A 204 5.77 -137.45 -111.96
C CYS A 204 4.56 -137.47 -112.92
N LEU A 205 3.56 -136.61 -112.70
CA LEU A 205 2.37 -136.52 -113.55
C LEU A 205 2.70 -136.03 -114.97
N GLU A 206 3.69 -135.15 -115.13
CA GLU A 206 4.19 -134.72 -116.45
C GLU A 206 4.91 -135.84 -117.22
N GLU A 207 5.42 -136.87 -116.54
CA GLU A 207 5.98 -138.07 -117.18
C GLU A 207 4.89 -139.07 -117.60
N GLU A 208 3.88 -139.29 -116.76
CA GLU A 208 2.72 -140.14 -117.07
C GLU A 208 1.95 -139.64 -118.32
N MET A 209 1.79 -138.31 -118.45
CA MET A 209 1.09 -137.68 -119.56
C MET A 209 1.77 -137.94 -120.92
N LYS A 210 3.11 -138.06 -120.95
CA LYS A 210 3.87 -138.46 -122.16
C LYS A 210 3.56 -139.89 -122.58
N ASN A 211 3.50 -140.81 -121.63
CA ASN A 211 3.26 -142.24 -121.89
C ASN A 211 1.88 -142.49 -122.50
N LEU A 212 0.84 -141.81 -122.00
CA LEU A 212 -0.51 -141.91 -122.56
C LEU A 212 -0.59 -141.44 -124.01
N LYS A 213 0.21 -140.44 -124.41
CA LYS A 213 0.22 -139.92 -125.78
C LYS A 213 0.72 -140.95 -126.79
N LEU A 214 1.74 -141.74 -126.46
CA LEU A 214 2.28 -142.80 -127.32
C LEU A 214 1.27 -143.92 -127.63
N LEU A 215 0.32 -144.18 -126.72
CA LEU A 215 -0.73 -145.19 -126.91
C LEU A 215 -1.83 -144.74 -127.90
N SER A 216 -2.05 -143.44 -128.03
CA SER A 216 -3.03 -142.86 -128.97
C SER A 216 -2.64 -143.15 -130.43
N ASP A 217 -1.39 -142.86 -130.78
CA ASP A 217 -0.93 -142.88 -132.18
C ASP A 217 -0.92 -144.32 -132.77
N ALA A 218 -0.76 -145.33 -131.92
CA ALA A 218 -0.83 -146.75 -132.30
C ALA A 218 -2.24 -147.21 -132.71
N ALA A 219 -3.31 -146.54 -132.26
CA ALA A 219 -4.69 -146.93 -132.58
C ALA A 219 -5.10 -146.54 -134.01
N ILE A 220 -4.60 -145.39 -134.50
CA ILE A 220 -5.02 -144.79 -135.78
C ILE A 220 -4.60 -145.67 -136.98
N LEU A 221 -3.42 -146.29 -136.90
CA LEU A 221 -2.86 -147.17 -137.95
C LEU A 221 -3.72 -148.41 -138.25
N ARG A 222 -4.55 -148.89 -137.32
CA ARG A 222 -5.42 -150.06 -137.56
C ARG A 222 -6.67 -149.77 -138.40
N SER A 223 -7.13 -148.52 -138.45
CA SER A 223 -8.40 -148.18 -139.13
C SER A 223 -8.28 -148.16 -140.67
N GLN A 224 -7.08 -147.99 -141.22
CA GLN A 224 -6.87 -147.84 -142.67
C GLN A 224 -6.92 -149.18 -143.45
N GLN A 225 -6.96 -150.33 -142.77
CA GLN A 225 -6.83 -151.64 -143.40
C GLN A 225 -8.16 -152.29 -143.83
N ILE A 226 -9.31 -151.69 -143.50
CA ILE A 226 -10.65 -152.31 -143.65
C ILE A 226 -11.39 -151.83 -144.94
N GLN A 227 -10.79 -150.91 -145.71
CA GLN A 227 -11.49 -150.12 -146.74
C GLN A 227 -11.59 -150.77 -148.14
N THR A 228 -11.14 -152.01 -148.34
CA THR A 228 -10.86 -152.59 -149.67
C THR A 228 -11.72 -153.78 -150.12
N SER A 229 -12.77 -154.18 -149.40
CA SER A 229 -13.64 -155.28 -149.84
C SER A 229 -15.11 -155.12 -149.43
N LYS A 230 -15.89 -154.37 -150.23
CA LYS A 230 -17.36 -154.35 -150.12
C LYS A 230 -18.11 -153.86 -151.37
N GLN A 231 -18.22 -154.69 -152.41
CA GLN A 231 -19.43 -154.68 -153.26
C GLN A 231 -20.39 -155.72 -152.71
N GLN A 232 -21.49 -155.28 -152.09
CA GLN A 232 -22.64 -156.15 -151.79
C GLN A 232 -23.73 -155.90 -152.82
N GLU A 233 -23.87 -156.84 -153.73
CA GLU A 233 -24.94 -156.93 -154.72
C GLU A 233 -25.19 -158.44 -154.85
N VAL A 234 -26.23 -159.03 -154.26
CA VAL A 234 -27.65 -158.64 -154.23
C VAL A 234 -28.27 -158.87 -152.82
N ASN A 235 -29.57 -158.54 -152.63
CA ASN A 235 -30.42 -158.84 -151.46
C ASN A 235 -30.30 -157.95 -150.20
N LEU A 236 -30.50 -156.64 -150.36
CA LEU A 236 -31.16 -155.81 -149.31
C LEU A 236 -32.57 -155.33 -149.72
N GLN A 237 -33.23 -156.06 -150.63
CA GLN A 237 -34.60 -155.76 -151.06
C GLN A 237 -35.65 -155.92 -149.94
N THR A 238 -35.30 -156.59 -148.85
CA THR A 238 -36.16 -156.84 -147.67
C THR A 238 -35.99 -155.80 -146.54
N ARG A 239 -35.06 -154.84 -146.63
CA ARG A 239 -34.74 -153.90 -145.52
C ARG A 239 -35.40 -152.52 -145.66
N CYS A 240 -36.11 -152.28 -146.77
CA CYS A 240 -36.72 -150.98 -147.11
C CYS A 240 -38.17 -150.82 -146.58
N HIS A 241 -38.56 -151.52 -145.53
CA HIS A 241 -39.86 -151.32 -144.85
C HIS A 241 -39.71 -150.95 -143.37
N ASP A 242 -38.74 -151.52 -142.64
CA ASP A 242 -38.57 -151.24 -141.20
C ASP A 242 -38.14 -149.80 -140.93
N LEU A 243 -37.19 -149.28 -141.73
CA LEU A 243 -36.63 -147.92 -141.57
C LEU A 243 -37.65 -146.79 -141.76
N GLN A 244 -38.80 -147.05 -142.41
CA GLN A 244 -39.84 -146.03 -142.60
C GLN A 244 -40.71 -145.85 -141.33
N LYS A 245 -40.60 -146.76 -140.36
CA LYS A 245 -41.38 -146.73 -139.10
C LYS A 245 -40.65 -145.96 -137.99
N GLU A 246 -39.32 -146.07 -137.91
CA GLU A 246 -38.51 -145.37 -136.89
C GLU A 246 -38.55 -143.83 -137.04
N VAL A 247 -38.65 -143.32 -138.27
CA VAL A 247 -38.66 -141.88 -138.55
C VAL A 247 -39.87 -141.17 -137.94
N LEU A 248 -41.06 -141.78 -138.00
CA LEU A 248 -42.28 -141.22 -137.40
C LEU A 248 -42.23 -141.22 -135.87
N ASP A 249 -41.67 -142.28 -135.29
CA ASP A 249 -41.57 -142.43 -133.84
C ASP A 249 -40.62 -141.39 -133.24
N LEU A 250 -39.47 -141.15 -133.88
CA LEU A 250 -38.52 -140.09 -133.50
C LEU A 250 -39.11 -138.68 -133.65
N GLN A 251 -39.90 -138.42 -134.69
CA GLN A 251 -40.51 -137.09 -134.88
C GLN A 251 -41.51 -136.76 -133.76
N SER A 252 -42.30 -137.74 -133.30
CA SER A 252 -43.21 -137.56 -132.16
C SER A 252 -42.49 -137.18 -130.86
N GLN A 253 -41.28 -137.71 -130.65
CA GLN A 253 -40.46 -137.44 -129.47
C GLN A 253 -39.89 -136.01 -129.49
N VAL A 254 -39.54 -135.47 -130.66
CA VAL A 254 -39.07 -134.08 -130.82
C VAL A 254 -40.17 -133.09 -130.46
N GLU A 255 -41.40 -133.30 -130.93
CA GLU A 255 -42.55 -132.43 -130.61
C GLU A 255 -42.90 -132.50 -129.10
N ALA A 256 -42.87 -133.70 -128.52
CA ALA A 256 -43.07 -133.89 -127.08
C ALA A 256 -41.97 -133.24 -126.21
N LEU A 257 -40.74 -133.11 -126.71
CA LEU A 257 -39.66 -132.36 -126.05
C LEU A 257 -39.81 -130.85 -126.25
N GLY A 258 -40.26 -130.38 -127.42
CA GLY A 258 -40.55 -128.98 -127.69
C GLY A 258 -41.60 -128.40 -126.74
N LEU A 259 -42.71 -129.12 -126.53
CA LEU A 259 -43.76 -128.72 -125.58
C LEU A 259 -43.27 -128.71 -124.12
N LYS A 260 -42.37 -129.64 -123.74
CA LYS A 260 -41.72 -129.64 -122.41
C LYS A 260 -40.79 -128.43 -122.24
N LEU A 261 -40.03 -128.07 -123.27
CA LEU A 261 -39.17 -126.88 -123.26
C LEU A 261 -39.99 -125.59 -123.13
N GLN A 262 -41.07 -125.44 -123.89
CA GLN A 262 -41.96 -124.26 -123.81
C GLN A 262 -42.62 -124.14 -122.43
N LYS A 263 -42.99 -125.26 -121.81
CA LYS A 263 -43.48 -125.29 -120.42
C LYS A 263 -42.39 -124.88 -119.42
N ALA A 264 -41.16 -125.37 -119.58
CA ALA A 264 -40.04 -124.99 -118.72
C ALA A 264 -39.69 -123.49 -118.84
N VAL A 265 -39.75 -122.91 -120.05
CA VAL A 265 -39.54 -121.47 -120.27
C VAL A 265 -40.61 -120.63 -119.56
N THR A 266 -41.90 -120.95 -119.73
CA THR A 266 -42.98 -120.21 -119.06
C THR A 266 -42.92 -120.32 -117.54
N GLN A 267 -42.52 -121.47 -116.99
CA GLN A 267 -42.24 -121.63 -115.56
C GLN A 267 -41.03 -120.78 -115.10
N LEU A 268 -39.95 -120.76 -115.88
CA LEU A 268 -38.75 -120.00 -115.57
C LEU A 268 -38.99 -118.47 -115.60
N ASP A 269 -39.81 -117.98 -116.52
CA ASP A 269 -40.22 -116.57 -116.55
C ASP A 269 -41.18 -116.20 -115.41
N SER A 270 -42.07 -117.12 -115.00
CA SER A 270 -42.86 -116.96 -113.78
C SER A 270 -41.97 -116.82 -112.54
N CYS A 271 -40.94 -117.66 -112.41
CA CYS A 271 -39.97 -117.59 -111.31
C CYS A 271 -39.14 -116.29 -111.33
N LYS A 272 -38.80 -115.75 -112.51
CA LYS A 272 -38.11 -114.44 -112.61
C LYS A 272 -38.96 -113.31 -112.02
N GLU A 273 -40.25 -113.26 -112.34
CA GLU A 273 -41.12 -112.19 -111.86
C GLU A 273 -41.42 -112.33 -110.36
N GLU A 274 -41.53 -113.55 -109.84
CA GLU A 274 -41.60 -113.78 -108.39
C GLU A 274 -40.31 -113.33 -107.67
N LEU A 275 -39.13 -113.68 -108.18
CA LEU A 275 -37.85 -113.20 -107.64
C LEU A 275 -37.72 -111.66 -107.68
N LYS A 276 -38.24 -111.02 -108.74
CA LYS A 276 -38.29 -109.57 -108.89
C LYS A 276 -39.22 -108.92 -107.85
N ASN A 277 -40.38 -109.52 -107.58
CA ASN A 277 -41.28 -109.07 -106.51
C ASN A 277 -40.66 -109.26 -105.12
N LYS A 278 -40.05 -110.43 -104.85
CA LYS A 278 -39.35 -110.71 -103.58
C LYS A 278 -38.15 -109.79 -103.35
N ARG A 279 -37.46 -109.36 -104.42
CA ARG A 279 -36.43 -108.31 -104.34
C ARG A 279 -37.02 -106.95 -103.93
N ASN A 280 -38.12 -106.54 -104.57
CA ASN A 280 -38.81 -105.29 -104.22
C ASN A 280 -39.29 -105.30 -102.75
N GLU A 281 -39.85 -106.42 -102.28
CA GLU A 281 -40.22 -106.63 -100.87
C GLU A 281 -39.01 -106.51 -99.92
N ALA A 282 -37.86 -107.10 -100.29
CA ALA A 282 -36.63 -107.01 -99.50
C ALA A 282 -36.06 -105.58 -99.44
N ASP A 283 -36.07 -104.86 -100.56
CA ASP A 283 -35.65 -103.45 -100.63
C ASP A 283 -36.60 -102.54 -99.81
N ASP A 284 -37.91 -102.84 -99.78
CA ASP A 284 -38.89 -102.17 -98.92
C ASP A 284 -38.67 -102.47 -97.43
N CYS A 285 -38.40 -103.71 -97.06
CA CYS A 285 -38.01 -104.09 -95.70
C CYS A 285 -36.72 -103.39 -95.28
N GLN A 286 -35.74 -103.27 -96.19
CA GLN A 286 -34.49 -102.54 -95.94
C GLN A 286 -34.74 -101.03 -95.77
N ARG A 287 -35.63 -100.42 -96.56
CA ARG A 287 -36.05 -99.01 -96.39
C ARG A 287 -36.74 -98.78 -95.04
N LYS A 288 -37.68 -99.66 -94.65
CA LYS A 288 -38.36 -99.60 -93.34
C LYS A 288 -37.37 -99.75 -92.18
N LEU A 289 -36.42 -100.69 -92.27
CA LEU A 289 -35.37 -100.90 -91.26
C LEU A 289 -34.45 -99.67 -91.12
N ARG A 290 -34.06 -99.01 -92.21
CA ARG A 290 -33.28 -97.76 -92.16
C ARG A 290 -34.05 -96.65 -91.43
N LYS A 291 -35.35 -96.49 -91.72
CA LYS A 291 -36.21 -95.49 -91.06
C LYS A 291 -36.31 -95.74 -89.55
N LEU A 292 -36.62 -96.98 -89.15
CA LEU A 292 -36.69 -97.37 -87.74
C LEU A 292 -35.35 -97.18 -87.00
N LYS A 293 -34.21 -97.48 -87.63
CA LYS A 293 -32.88 -97.20 -87.03
C LYS A 293 -32.65 -95.70 -86.80
N PHE A 294 -33.04 -94.85 -87.75
CA PHE A 294 -32.91 -93.39 -87.60
C PHE A 294 -33.85 -92.84 -86.51
N GLU A 295 -35.08 -93.34 -86.44
CA GLU A 295 -36.05 -93.01 -85.39
C GLU A 295 -35.57 -93.48 -84.01
N SER A 296 -34.96 -94.66 -83.93
CA SER A 296 -34.30 -95.17 -82.72
C SER A 296 -33.20 -94.23 -82.24
N ILE A 297 -32.24 -93.85 -83.10
CA ILE A 297 -31.13 -92.94 -82.76
C ILE A 297 -31.65 -91.55 -82.31
N ILE A 298 -32.71 -91.05 -82.94
CA ILE A 298 -33.36 -89.80 -82.50
C ILE A 298 -34.01 -89.98 -81.12
N SER A 299 -34.71 -91.08 -80.86
CA SER A 299 -35.32 -91.34 -79.55
C SER A 299 -34.26 -91.48 -78.45
N GLU A 300 -33.20 -92.25 -78.70
CA GLU A 300 -32.08 -92.48 -77.81
C GLU A 300 -31.38 -91.15 -77.46
N SER A 301 -31.01 -90.34 -78.46
CA SER A 301 -30.39 -89.03 -78.21
C SER A 301 -31.29 -88.02 -77.48
N ARG A 302 -32.63 -88.17 -77.55
CA ARG A 302 -33.57 -87.41 -76.69
C ARG A 302 -33.59 -87.95 -75.27
N HIS A 303 -33.61 -89.27 -75.08
CA HIS A 303 -33.59 -89.89 -73.76
C HIS A 303 -32.27 -89.63 -73.02
N THR A 304 -31.10 -89.75 -73.68
CA THR A 304 -29.79 -89.41 -73.10
C THR A 304 -29.73 -87.95 -72.65
N ARG A 305 -30.29 -87.03 -73.45
CA ARG A 305 -30.36 -85.60 -73.08
C ARG A 305 -31.26 -85.37 -71.87
N LEU A 306 -32.48 -85.92 -71.89
CA LEU A 306 -33.42 -85.78 -70.78
C LEU A 306 -32.88 -86.41 -69.49
N LEU A 307 -32.20 -87.55 -69.59
CA LEU A 307 -31.55 -88.22 -68.46
C LEU A 307 -30.47 -87.30 -67.87
N LYS A 308 -29.58 -86.74 -68.70
CA LYS A 308 -28.60 -85.75 -68.25
C LYS A 308 -29.24 -84.50 -67.63
N GLU A 309 -30.30 -83.95 -68.24
CA GLU A 309 -31.05 -82.82 -67.67
C GLU A 309 -31.61 -83.14 -66.27
N LYS A 310 -31.96 -84.41 -65.99
CA LYS A 310 -32.37 -84.87 -64.65
C LYS A 310 -31.21 -85.14 -63.71
N GLU A 311 -30.05 -85.60 -64.19
CA GLU A 311 -28.82 -85.71 -63.41
C GLU A 311 -28.33 -84.33 -62.97
N ASP A 312 -28.20 -83.38 -63.91
CA ASP A 312 -27.81 -81.99 -63.64
C ASP A 312 -28.80 -81.34 -62.64
N SER A 313 -30.11 -81.60 -62.78
CA SER A 313 -31.15 -81.16 -61.82
C SER A 313 -30.99 -81.80 -60.44
N LEU A 314 -30.67 -83.09 -60.36
CA LEU A 314 -30.48 -83.82 -59.11
C LEU A 314 -29.24 -83.32 -58.36
N VAL A 315 -28.13 -83.09 -59.07
CA VAL A 315 -26.90 -82.50 -58.51
C VAL A 315 -27.17 -81.08 -57.99
N ALA A 316 -27.95 -80.27 -58.72
CA ALA A 316 -28.38 -78.95 -58.23
C ALA A 316 -29.20 -79.05 -56.93
N CYS A 317 -30.17 -79.97 -56.85
CA CYS A 317 -30.95 -80.23 -55.63
C CYS A 317 -30.09 -80.73 -54.46
N GLN A 318 -29.12 -81.62 -54.71
CA GLN A 318 -28.18 -82.10 -53.71
C GLN A 318 -27.28 -80.97 -53.17
N GLN A 319 -26.79 -80.10 -54.06
CA GLN A 319 -25.97 -78.96 -53.68
C GLN A 319 -26.78 -77.92 -52.87
N ILE A 320 -28.03 -77.66 -53.25
CA ILE A 320 -28.96 -76.82 -52.47
C ILE A 320 -29.21 -77.43 -51.08
N HIS A 321 -29.50 -78.73 -51.00
CA HIS A 321 -29.71 -79.42 -49.72
C HIS A 321 -28.47 -79.32 -48.82
N LYS A 322 -27.27 -79.51 -49.37
CA LYS A 322 -26.01 -79.35 -48.65
C LYS A 322 -25.81 -77.93 -48.13
N THR A 323 -26.06 -76.89 -48.95
CA THR A 323 -25.96 -75.49 -48.50
C THR A 323 -26.97 -75.18 -47.41
N LEU A 324 -28.22 -75.65 -47.51
CA LEU A 324 -29.23 -75.49 -46.45
C LEU A 324 -28.85 -76.23 -45.16
N GLN A 325 -28.19 -77.39 -45.24
CA GLN A 325 -27.68 -78.13 -44.09
C GLN A 325 -26.49 -77.39 -43.43
N GLU A 326 -25.58 -76.82 -44.23
CA GLU A 326 -24.49 -75.97 -43.75
C GLU A 326 -25.03 -74.70 -43.05
N GLU A 327 -26.03 -74.04 -43.63
CA GLU A 327 -26.74 -72.89 -43.03
C GLU A 327 -27.47 -73.26 -41.74
N LEU A 328 -28.17 -74.40 -41.70
CA LEU A 328 -28.87 -74.88 -40.50
C LEU A 328 -27.88 -75.06 -39.34
N THR A 329 -26.78 -75.78 -39.55
CA THR A 329 -25.78 -75.96 -38.48
C THR A 329 -25.07 -74.66 -38.11
N ALA A 330 -24.96 -73.69 -39.03
CA ALA A 330 -24.46 -72.35 -38.70
C ALA A 330 -25.45 -71.58 -37.80
N LYS A 331 -26.77 -71.76 -38.00
CA LYS A 331 -27.82 -71.19 -37.15
C LYS A 331 -27.90 -71.85 -35.78
N GLU A 332 -27.80 -73.16 -35.70
CA GLU A 332 -27.73 -73.90 -34.43
C GLU A 332 -26.57 -73.41 -33.55
N ARG A 333 -25.35 -73.30 -34.12
CA ARG A 333 -24.18 -72.75 -33.42
C ARG A 333 -24.37 -71.29 -33.00
N GLN A 334 -25.07 -70.48 -33.82
CA GLN A 334 -25.41 -69.09 -33.47
C GLN A 334 -26.41 -69.03 -32.31
N GLU A 335 -27.39 -69.93 -32.27
CA GLU A 335 -28.38 -70.02 -31.19
C GLU A 335 -27.75 -70.50 -29.88
N GLU A 336 -26.86 -71.50 -29.91
CA GLU A 336 -26.07 -71.91 -28.74
C GLU A 336 -25.23 -70.77 -28.17
N ASP A 337 -24.54 -70.01 -29.03
CA ASP A 337 -23.73 -68.87 -28.60
C ASP A 337 -24.59 -67.76 -27.98
N ILE A 338 -25.79 -67.49 -28.54
CA ILE A 338 -26.76 -66.58 -27.93
C ILE A 338 -27.24 -67.11 -26.58
N LYS A 339 -27.55 -68.41 -26.44
CA LYS A 339 -27.93 -69.03 -25.16
C LYS A 339 -26.82 -68.90 -24.11
N ARG A 340 -25.56 -69.16 -24.46
CA ARG A 340 -24.39 -68.95 -23.57
C ARG A 340 -24.26 -67.49 -23.13
N ARG A 341 -24.47 -66.53 -24.05
CA ARG A 341 -24.42 -65.10 -23.71
C ARG A 341 -25.60 -64.64 -22.86
N LEU A 342 -26.78 -65.22 -23.05
CA LEU A 342 -27.95 -64.97 -22.18
C LEU A 342 -27.69 -65.49 -20.75
N THR A 343 -27.24 -66.74 -20.57
CA THR A 343 -27.01 -67.27 -19.22
C THR A 343 -25.88 -66.54 -18.49
N LEU A 344 -24.87 -66.03 -19.19
CA LEU A 344 -23.86 -65.14 -18.59
C LEU A 344 -24.50 -63.81 -18.11
N ALA A 345 -25.30 -63.15 -18.95
CA ALA A 345 -25.98 -61.90 -18.59
C ALA A 345 -27.02 -62.09 -17.47
N GLU A 346 -27.70 -63.25 -17.39
CA GLU A 346 -28.61 -63.62 -16.32
C GLU A 346 -27.86 -63.79 -14.98
N ASN A 347 -26.69 -64.42 -15.00
CA ASN A 347 -25.82 -64.55 -13.82
C ASN A 347 -25.27 -63.18 -13.35
N GLU A 348 -24.80 -62.33 -14.28
CA GLU A 348 -24.38 -60.95 -13.97
C GLU A 348 -25.54 -60.12 -13.37
N LEU A 349 -26.75 -60.30 -13.90
CA LEU A 349 -27.96 -59.67 -13.37
C LEU A 349 -28.29 -60.16 -11.95
N GLU A 350 -28.12 -61.45 -11.64
CA GLU A 350 -28.38 -61.97 -10.29
C GLU A 350 -27.32 -61.51 -9.27
N ILE A 351 -26.05 -61.40 -9.69
CA ILE A 351 -24.98 -60.80 -8.88
C ILE A 351 -25.28 -59.33 -8.59
N THR A 352 -25.75 -58.56 -9.59
CA THR A 352 -26.08 -57.14 -9.36
C THR A 352 -27.36 -56.95 -8.52
N LYS A 353 -28.36 -57.84 -8.61
CA LYS A 353 -29.52 -57.86 -7.69
C LYS A 353 -29.12 -58.13 -6.24
N THR A 354 -28.27 -59.14 -6.00
CA THR A 354 -27.87 -59.55 -4.65
C THR A 354 -27.03 -58.47 -3.97
N LEU A 355 -26.06 -57.89 -4.68
CA LEU A 355 -25.32 -56.69 -4.23
C LEU A 355 -26.27 -55.51 -3.96
N LEU A 356 -27.29 -55.29 -4.80
CA LEU A 356 -28.29 -54.23 -4.58
C LEU A 356 -29.18 -54.48 -3.35
N SER A 357 -29.40 -55.73 -2.93
CA SER A 357 -30.08 -56.02 -1.64
C SER A 357 -29.18 -55.67 -0.47
N GLN A 358 -27.93 -56.16 -0.49
CA GLN A 358 -26.93 -55.87 0.55
C GLN A 358 -26.74 -54.37 0.76
N MET A 359 -26.55 -53.60 -0.32
CA MET A 359 -26.45 -52.13 -0.22
C MET A 359 -27.72 -51.45 0.34
N LYS A 360 -28.92 -52.01 0.11
CA LYS A 360 -30.16 -51.47 0.72
C LYS A 360 -30.25 -51.79 2.20
N GLU A 361 -29.79 -52.98 2.60
CA GLU A 361 -29.74 -53.42 4.00
C GLU A 361 -28.71 -52.60 4.80
N GLU A 362 -27.53 -52.33 4.23
CA GLU A 362 -26.53 -51.42 4.79
C GLU A 362 -27.04 -49.96 4.91
N VAL A 363 -27.74 -49.45 3.88
CA VAL A 363 -28.38 -48.13 3.97
C VAL A 363 -29.50 -48.12 5.03
N ALA A 364 -30.13 -49.26 5.33
CA ALA A 364 -31.13 -49.38 6.38
C ALA A 364 -30.53 -49.54 7.79
N THR A 365 -29.35 -50.16 7.95
CA THR A 365 -28.61 -50.13 9.23
C THR A 365 -28.11 -48.72 9.52
N LEU A 366 -27.36 -48.11 8.60
CA LEU A 366 -26.78 -46.77 8.77
C LEU A 366 -27.84 -45.68 9.06
N LYS A 367 -29.07 -45.82 8.54
CA LYS A 367 -30.20 -44.95 8.91
C LYS A 367 -30.64 -45.12 10.36
N ARG A 368 -30.85 -46.37 10.80
CA ARG A 368 -31.19 -46.68 12.21
C ARG A 368 -30.08 -46.23 13.16
N ASP A 369 -28.83 -46.45 12.80
CA ASP A 369 -27.68 -46.06 13.63
C ASP A 369 -27.56 -44.53 13.75
N ARG A 370 -27.85 -43.79 12.67
CA ARG A 370 -27.99 -42.33 12.68
C ARG A 370 -29.16 -41.86 13.54
N GLU A 371 -30.31 -42.52 13.46
CA GLU A 371 -31.49 -42.19 14.28
C GLU A 371 -31.23 -42.43 15.78
N LEU A 372 -30.59 -43.54 16.13
CA LEU A 372 -30.14 -43.83 17.50
C LEU A 372 -29.11 -42.81 18.01
N MET A 373 -28.16 -42.40 17.17
CA MET A 373 -27.20 -41.34 17.49
C MET A 373 -27.90 -40.00 17.73
N LEU A 374 -28.86 -39.62 16.89
CA LEU A 374 -29.64 -38.39 17.06
C LEU A 374 -30.47 -38.40 18.35
N ILE A 375 -31.11 -39.53 18.69
CA ILE A 375 -31.83 -39.71 19.96
C ILE A 375 -30.87 -39.58 21.16
N SER A 376 -29.67 -40.17 21.07
CA SER A 376 -28.65 -40.07 22.11
C SER A 376 -28.15 -38.63 22.31
N HIS A 377 -27.87 -37.92 21.21
CA HIS A 377 -27.47 -36.51 21.26
C HIS A 377 -28.58 -35.61 21.81
N GLN A 378 -29.83 -35.81 21.39
CA GLN A 378 -30.99 -35.07 21.88
C GLN A 378 -31.15 -35.25 23.41
N LYS A 379 -31.08 -36.49 23.90
CA LYS A 379 -31.13 -36.81 25.34
C LYS A 379 -29.99 -36.15 26.12
N SER A 380 -28.77 -36.10 25.56
CA SER A 380 -27.63 -35.42 26.17
C SER A 380 -27.84 -33.89 26.23
N ILE A 381 -28.42 -33.29 25.19
CA ILE A 381 -28.79 -31.86 25.17
C ILE A 381 -29.85 -31.57 26.25
N GLU A 382 -30.87 -32.41 26.36
CA GLU A 382 -31.91 -32.30 27.40
C GLU A 382 -31.33 -32.39 28.82
N GLN A 383 -30.41 -33.34 29.06
CA GLN A 383 -29.69 -33.47 30.34
C GLN A 383 -28.83 -32.24 30.66
N LEU A 384 -28.15 -31.65 29.66
CA LEU A 384 -27.38 -30.42 29.84
C LEU A 384 -28.28 -29.20 30.10
N GLN A 385 -29.43 -29.09 29.41
CA GLN A 385 -30.42 -28.05 29.67
C GLN A 385 -30.99 -28.15 31.09
N GLU A 386 -31.31 -29.36 31.56
CA GLU A 386 -31.84 -29.56 32.92
C GLU A 386 -30.77 -29.27 33.98
N THR A 387 -29.52 -29.66 33.74
CA THR A 387 -28.37 -29.29 34.59
C THR A 387 -28.18 -27.78 34.68
N LEU A 388 -28.44 -27.04 33.59
CA LEU A 388 -28.41 -25.57 33.58
C LEU A 388 -29.61 -24.96 34.31
N ARG A 389 -30.83 -25.51 34.18
CA ARG A 389 -32.01 -25.08 34.94
C ARG A 389 -31.79 -25.24 36.45
N GLN A 390 -31.29 -26.39 36.88
CA GLN A 390 -31.00 -26.64 38.30
C GLN A 390 -29.96 -25.66 38.84
N LYS A 391 -28.87 -25.41 38.10
CA LYS A 391 -27.86 -24.43 38.52
C LYS A 391 -28.40 -23.00 38.63
N LEU A 392 -29.30 -22.57 37.73
CA LEU A 392 -29.92 -21.25 37.83
C LEU A 392 -30.81 -21.13 39.08
N LEU A 393 -31.55 -22.19 39.43
CA LEU A 393 -32.34 -22.25 40.67
C LEU A 393 -31.44 -22.24 41.92
N ASP A 394 -30.30 -22.94 41.88
CA ASP A 394 -29.33 -22.95 42.97
C ASP A 394 -28.63 -21.58 43.11
N ASP A 395 -28.28 -20.92 42.00
CA ASP A 395 -27.65 -19.60 41.95
C ASP A 395 -28.59 -18.48 42.44
N ASP A 396 -29.88 -18.53 42.12
CA ASP A 396 -30.86 -17.55 42.60
C ASP A 396 -31.17 -17.73 44.10
N ASN A 397 -31.13 -18.96 44.63
CA ASN A 397 -31.17 -19.23 46.07
C ASN A 397 -29.93 -18.66 46.79
N TRP A 398 -28.74 -18.73 46.18
CA TRP A 398 -27.55 -18.02 46.69
C TRP A 398 -27.66 -16.50 46.57
N ARG A 399 -28.30 -15.97 45.51
CA ARG A 399 -28.55 -14.53 45.33
C ARG A 399 -29.39 -13.98 46.46
N GLU A 400 -30.58 -14.54 46.71
CA GLU A 400 -31.48 -14.08 47.79
C GLU A 400 -30.77 -14.08 49.16
N LYS A 401 -29.94 -15.10 49.42
CA LYS A 401 -29.16 -15.22 50.65
C LYS A 401 -28.08 -14.14 50.80
N ILE A 402 -27.42 -13.75 49.71
CA ILE A 402 -26.45 -12.65 49.70
C ILE A 402 -27.16 -11.29 49.81
N GLU A 403 -28.28 -11.11 49.12
CA GLU A 403 -29.13 -9.92 49.21
C GLU A 403 -29.58 -9.68 50.67
N ALA A 404 -30.01 -10.73 51.36
CA ALA A 404 -30.46 -10.68 52.76
C ALA A 404 -29.34 -10.23 53.72
N GLU A 405 -28.17 -10.87 53.69
CA GLU A 405 -27.04 -10.47 54.54
C GLU A 405 -26.54 -9.04 54.20
N LEU A 406 -26.57 -8.64 52.92
CA LEU A 406 -26.25 -7.29 52.50
C LEU A 406 -27.24 -6.24 53.05
N THR A 407 -28.53 -6.56 53.17
CA THR A 407 -29.49 -5.64 53.84
C THR A 407 -29.28 -5.54 55.35
N LYS A 408 -28.80 -6.60 55.99
CA LYS A 408 -28.50 -6.66 57.42
C LYS A 408 -27.26 -5.83 57.79
N GLU A 409 -26.15 -6.00 57.05
CA GLU A 409 -24.95 -5.14 57.18
C GLU A 409 -25.27 -3.66 56.98
N ARG A 410 -26.08 -3.33 55.95
CA ARG A 410 -26.55 -1.94 55.71
C ARG A 410 -27.36 -1.36 56.87
N ALA A 411 -28.14 -2.18 57.59
CA ALA A 411 -28.88 -1.74 58.77
C ALA A 411 -27.95 -1.52 59.98
N GLN A 412 -26.92 -2.37 60.14
CA GLN A 412 -25.92 -2.22 61.21
C GLN A 412 -25.09 -0.95 61.03
N HIS A 413 -24.53 -0.70 59.83
CA HIS A 413 -23.79 0.54 59.56
C HIS A 413 -24.62 1.81 59.71
N LEU A 414 -25.94 1.77 59.46
CA LEU A 414 -26.81 2.93 59.67
C LEU A 414 -26.93 3.27 61.16
N LEU A 415 -27.04 2.27 62.04
CA LEU A 415 -27.04 2.45 63.49
C LEU A 415 -25.68 2.96 64.00
N GLU A 416 -24.56 2.40 63.51
CA GLU A 416 -23.21 2.87 63.86
C GLU A 416 -22.99 4.35 63.50
N VAL A 417 -23.50 4.79 62.35
CA VAL A 417 -23.43 6.20 61.92
C VAL A 417 -24.33 7.10 62.77
N GLU A 418 -25.52 6.64 63.19
CA GLU A 418 -26.37 7.40 64.12
C GLU A 418 -25.73 7.54 65.51
N GLU A 419 -25.08 6.49 66.02
CA GLU A 419 -24.35 6.51 67.30
C GLU A 419 -23.13 7.46 67.23
N GLN A 420 -22.30 7.37 66.19
CA GLN A 420 -21.20 8.31 65.96
C GLN A 420 -21.70 9.77 65.83
N ALA A 421 -22.82 9.98 65.15
CA ALA A 421 -23.46 11.29 65.04
C ALA A 421 -24.11 11.80 66.33
N LEU A 422 -24.24 10.98 67.38
CA LEU A 422 -24.56 11.43 68.74
C LEU A 422 -23.28 11.76 69.51
N LEU A 423 -22.28 10.90 69.48
CA LEU A 423 -20.97 11.13 70.15
C LEU A 423 -20.34 12.46 69.71
N TYR A 424 -20.31 12.77 68.41
CA TYR A 424 -19.79 14.06 67.93
C TYR A 424 -20.61 15.28 68.38
N LYS A 425 -21.91 15.13 68.69
CA LYS A 425 -22.72 16.22 69.26
C LYS A 425 -22.40 16.44 70.74
N GLU A 426 -22.10 15.37 71.47
CA GLU A 426 -21.69 15.45 72.87
C GLU A 426 -20.27 16.02 73.01
N GLU A 427 -19.33 15.60 72.15
CA GLU A 427 -17.97 16.15 72.07
C GLU A 427 -17.98 17.65 71.69
N ALA A 428 -18.72 18.03 70.65
CA ALA A 428 -18.85 19.44 70.25
C ALA A 428 -19.52 20.32 71.33
N LYS A 429 -20.45 19.75 72.12
CA LYS A 429 -21.03 20.42 73.28
C LYS A 429 -20.00 20.60 74.40
N LEU A 430 -19.22 19.55 74.69
CA LEU A 430 -18.18 19.59 75.71
C LEU A 430 -17.13 20.66 75.41
N GLU A 431 -16.60 20.73 74.19
CA GLU A 431 -15.62 21.77 73.82
C GLU A 431 -16.24 23.18 73.87
N LEU A 432 -17.52 23.33 73.50
CA LEU A 432 -18.23 24.61 73.67
C LEU A 432 -18.40 25.02 75.13
N ASP A 433 -18.56 24.06 76.06
CA ASP A 433 -18.66 24.35 77.49
C ASP A 433 -17.27 24.65 78.11
N ILE A 434 -16.22 23.92 77.70
CA ILE A 434 -14.82 24.22 78.04
C ILE A 434 -14.43 25.62 77.55
N GLU A 435 -14.80 26.00 76.31
CA GLU A 435 -14.45 27.31 75.76
C GLU A 435 -15.18 28.46 76.47
N LYS A 436 -16.42 28.26 76.94
CA LYS A 436 -17.11 29.21 77.83
C LYS A 436 -16.36 29.36 79.17
N GLU A 437 -15.85 28.28 79.73
CA GLU A 437 -15.09 28.30 80.98
C GLU A 437 -13.79 29.09 80.83
N LYS A 438 -12.97 28.81 79.79
CA LYS A 438 -11.78 29.60 79.42
C LYS A 438 -12.10 31.11 79.30
N HIS A 439 -13.20 31.46 78.62
CA HIS A 439 -13.64 32.84 78.47
C HIS A 439 -14.06 33.48 79.81
N GLN A 440 -14.75 32.74 80.68
CA GLN A 440 -15.14 33.18 82.01
C GLN A 440 -13.93 33.39 82.94
N GLU A 441 -12.88 32.56 82.83
CA GLU A 441 -11.61 32.75 83.52
C GLU A 441 -10.89 34.03 83.03
N MET A 442 -10.82 34.26 81.72
CA MET A 442 -10.25 35.51 81.17
C MET A 442 -11.01 36.75 81.66
N ILE A 443 -12.35 36.70 81.72
CA ILE A 443 -13.16 37.79 82.27
C ILE A 443 -12.84 38.03 83.76
N GLN A 444 -12.63 36.98 84.55
CA GLN A 444 -12.19 37.12 85.95
C GLN A 444 -10.78 37.70 86.07
N LYS A 445 -9.85 37.29 85.19
CA LYS A 445 -8.47 37.81 85.14
C LYS A 445 -8.44 39.30 84.82
N TYR A 446 -9.16 39.74 83.79
CA TYR A 446 -9.24 41.16 83.42
C TYR A 446 -9.91 42.02 84.50
N LYS A 447 -10.88 41.50 85.26
CA LYS A 447 -11.44 42.21 86.42
C LYS A 447 -10.39 42.42 87.52
N LYS A 448 -9.60 41.40 87.87
CA LYS A 448 -8.51 41.54 88.84
C LYS A 448 -7.42 42.52 88.36
N GLU A 449 -7.07 42.47 87.08
CA GLU A 449 -6.13 43.42 86.48
C GLU A 449 -6.66 44.86 86.51
N GLN A 450 -7.96 45.06 86.27
CA GLN A 450 -8.62 46.37 86.43
C GLN A 450 -8.59 46.85 87.90
N GLU A 451 -8.91 45.98 88.86
CA GLU A 451 -8.86 46.29 90.30
C GLU A 451 -7.44 46.67 90.75
N GLU A 452 -6.42 45.91 90.32
CA GLU A 452 -5.01 46.22 90.57
C GLU A 452 -4.57 47.57 89.95
N LEU A 453 -4.99 47.87 88.72
CA LEU A 453 -4.66 49.13 88.06
C LEU A 453 -5.37 50.31 88.77
N GLN A 454 -6.60 50.12 89.22
CA GLN A 454 -7.35 51.13 89.97
C GLN A 454 -6.74 51.37 91.37
N MET A 455 -6.16 50.35 92.01
CA MET A 455 -5.33 50.51 93.21
C MET A 455 -4.07 51.33 92.90
N LYS A 456 -3.28 50.95 91.89
CA LYS A 456 -2.02 51.62 91.50
C LYS A 456 -2.24 53.09 91.11
N ILE A 457 -3.34 53.41 90.42
CA ILE A 457 -3.74 54.80 90.14
C ILE A 457 -4.05 55.56 91.43
N SER A 458 -4.74 54.93 92.38
CA SER A 458 -5.06 55.56 93.68
C SER A 458 -3.81 55.87 94.49
N ASP A 459 -2.85 54.94 94.51
CA ASP A 459 -1.56 55.10 95.19
C ASP A 459 -0.70 56.20 94.55
N LEU A 460 -0.67 56.28 93.22
CA LEU A 460 0.04 57.35 92.48
C LEU A 460 -0.58 58.73 92.75
N ILE A 461 -1.90 58.84 92.80
CA ILE A 461 -2.60 60.09 93.17
C ILE A 461 -2.27 60.47 94.62
N ALA A 462 -2.27 59.52 95.56
CA ALA A 462 -1.89 59.75 96.95
C ALA A 462 -0.40 60.12 97.11
N GLY A 463 0.47 59.60 96.24
CA GLY A 463 1.88 60.00 96.08
C GLY A 463 2.01 61.45 95.67
N ALA A 464 1.58 61.78 94.45
CA ALA A 464 1.68 63.13 93.90
C ALA A 464 1.01 64.20 94.79
N THR A 465 -0.11 63.87 95.45
CA THR A 465 -0.78 64.77 96.40
C THR A 465 0.06 65.06 97.66
N ARG A 466 0.88 64.11 98.12
CA ARG A 466 1.85 64.34 99.21
C ARG A 466 3.00 65.22 98.74
N ASP A 467 3.54 64.91 97.57
CA ASP A 467 4.76 65.57 97.07
C ASP A 467 4.47 67.04 96.72
N LEU A 468 3.33 67.32 96.08
CA LEU A 468 2.85 68.69 95.84
C LEU A 468 2.58 69.47 97.14
N ARG A 469 2.09 68.82 98.21
CA ARG A 469 1.91 69.47 99.52
C ARG A 469 3.24 69.84 100.16
N LEU A 470 4.27 69.00 100.03
CA LEU A 470 5.61 69.30 100.51
C LEU A 470 6.25 70.45 99.71
N GLU A 471 6.05 70.47 98.39
CA GLU A 471 6.55 71.55 97.53
C GLU A 471 5.85 72.89 97.84
N VAL A 472 4.52 72.91 98.01
CA VAL A 472 3.77 74.09 98.44
C VAL A 472 4.28 74.62 99.78
N ALA A 473 4.42 73.78 100.81
CA ALA A 473 4.95 74.20 102.11
C ALA A 473 6.40 74.74 102.03
N THR A 474 7.19 74.22 101.08
CA THR A 474 8.56 74.69 100.82
C THR A 474 8.56 76.06 100.12
N LEU A 475 7.58 76.34 99.25
CA LEU A 475 7.41 77.63 98.58
C LEU A 475 6.84 78.70 99.53
N GLU A 476 5.86 78.34 100.37
CA GLU A 476 5.30 79.20 101.43
C GLU A 476 6.40 79.68 102.38
N LYS A 477 7.30 78.77 102.80
CA LYS A 477 8.45 79.13 103.63
C LYS A 477 9.38 80.14 102.93
N LYS A 478 9.75 79.89 101.67
CA LYS A 478 10.60 80.82 100.89
C LYS A 478 9.97 82.19 100.68
N LEU A 479 8.64 82.23 100.49
CA LEU A 479 7.89 83.49 100.37
C LEU A 479 7.94 84.29 101.67
N HIS A 480 7.81 83.63 102.82
CA HIS A 480 7.94 84.25 104.13
C HIS A 480 9.36 84.78 104.40
N GLU A 481 10.39 83.97 104.11
CA GLU A 481 11.81 84.37 104.22
C GLU A 481 12.13 85.59 103.33
N SER A 482 11.65 85.61 102.09
CA SER A 482 11.81 86.75 101.17
C SER A 482 11.05 88.00 101.61
N HIS A 483 9.92 87.86 102.31
CA HIS A 483 9.14 89.01 102.80
C HIS A 483 9.87 89.72 103.95
N VAL A 484 10.47 88.96 104.88
CA VAL A 484 11.28 89.50 105.98
C VAL A 484 12.49 90.29 105.45
N GLN A 485 13.23 89.72 104.50
CA GLN A 485 14.38 90.42 103.88
C GLN A 485 13.95 91.73 103.19
N TYR A 486 12.80 91.75 102.52
CA TYR A 486 12.28 92.97 101.90
C TYR A 486 11.95 94.06 102.93
N THR A 487 11.36 93.70 104.08
CA THR A 487 11.09 94.68 105.15
C THR A 487 12.37 95.23 105.78
N GLU A 488 13.40 94.40 106.01
CA GLU A 488 14.70 94.84 106.53
C GLU A 488 15.43 95.77 105.54
N GLU A 489 15.37 95.47 104.23
CA GLU A 489 15.90 96.36 103.20
C GLU A 489 15.13 97.68 103.08
N SER A 490 13.80 97.68 103.27
CA SER A 490 13.01 98.90 103.22
C SER A 490 13.38 99.85 104.37
N GLU A 491 13.52 99.31 105.58
CA GLU A 491 13.93 100.07 106.75
C GLU A 491 15.35 100.65 106.65
N SER A 492 16.28 100.00 105.94
CA SER A 492 17.63 100.54 105.73
C SER A 492 17.62 101.70 104.73
N LYS A 493 16.87 101.57 103.64
CA LYS A 493 16.73 102.59 102.59
C LYS A 493 15.98 103.83 103.08
N GLU A 494 15.01 103.69 103.99
CA GLU A 494 14.31 104.84 104.57
C GLU A 494 15.22 105.67 105.49
N LYS A 495 16.13 105.02 106.22
CA LYS A 495 17.20 105.68 107.00
C LYS A 495 18.22 106.37 106.09
N GLU A 496 18.54 105.78 104.93
CA GLU A 496 19.41 106.39 103.92
C GLU A 496 18.75 107.63 103.25
N ILE A 497 17.46 107.55 102.93
CA ILE A 497 16.68 108.68 102.39
C ILE A 497 16.67 109.88 103.35
N GLU A 498 16.54 109.65 104.66
CA GLU A 498 16.57 110.75 105.63
C GLU A 498 17.95 111.41 105.72
N ASN A 499 19.04 110.64 105.63
CA ASN A 499 20.40 111.19 105.52
C ASN A 499 20.58 112.01 104.24
N LEU A 500 20.04 111.53 103.11
CA LEU A 500 20.12 112.22 101.82
C LEU A 500 19.31 113.53 101.81
N LYS A 501 18.13 113.60 102.47
CA LYS A 501 17.38 114.87 102.62
C LYS A 501 18.20 115.96 103.31
N ASN A 502 18.88 115.60 104.40
CA ASN A 502 19.75 116.53 105.12
C ASN A 502 20.90 117.05 104.24
N LEU A 503 21.50 116.17 103.44
CA LEU A 503 22.56 116.52 102.50
C LEU A 503 22.06 117.42 101.35
N VAL A 504 20.86 117.15 100.82
CA VAL A 504 20.21 117.98 99.78
C VAL A 504 19.91 119.38 100.31
N ALA A 505 19.39 119.53 101.53
CA ALA A 505 19.15 120.83 102.14
C ALA A 505 20.44 121.67 102.32
N GLU A 506 21.57 121.01 102.65
CA GLU A 506 22.88 121.67 102.68
C GLU A 506 23.30 122.14 101.27
N PHE A 507 23.18 121.28 100.25
CA PHE A 507 23.52 121.62 98.86
C PHE A 507 22.63 122.73 98.27
N GLU A 508 21.32 122.74 98.53
CA GLU A 508 20.41 123.81 98.06
C GLU A 508 20.80 125.18 98.63
N SER A 509 21.22 125.23 99.90
CA SER A 509 21.72 126.47 100.54
C SER A 509 23.01 126.99 99.90
N ARG A 510 23.79 126.09 99.29
CA ARG A 510 25.07 126.35 98.65
C ARG A 510 24.88 126.80 97.21
N LEU A 511 24.08 126.06 96.44
CA LEU A 511 23.73 126.35 95.05
C LEU A 511 23.08 127.72 94.91
N LYS A 512 22.22 128.13 95.86
CA LYS A 512 21.60 129.45 95.85
C LYS A 512 22.63 130.60 95.89
N LYS A 513 23.71 130.45 96.67
CA LYS A 513 24.81 131.44 96.71
C LYS A 513 25.63 131.46 95.42
N GLU A 514 25.69 130.37 94.68
CA GLU A 514 26.39 130.33 93.38
C GLU A 514 25.53 130.91 92.25
N ILE A 515 24.20 130.74 92.31
CA ILE A 515 23.24 131.40 91.40
C ILE A 515 23.30 132.92 91.53
N ASP A 516 23.24 133.46 92.76
CA ASP A 516 23.31 134.91 93.01
C ASP A 516 24.62 135.55 92.49
N ASN A 517 25.72 134.78 92.42
CA ASN A 517 26.99 135.22 91.83
C ASN A 517 27.03 135.07 90.29
N GLY A 518 26.30 134.10 89.72
CA GLY A 518 26.24 133.86 88.28
C GLY A 518 25.59 134.99 87.49
N ASP A 519 24.53 135.60 88.03
CA ASP A 519 23.84 136.73 87.38
C ASP A 519 24.72 137.98 87.28
N PHE A 520 25.61 138.23 88.26
CA PHE A 520 26.59 139.31 88.20
C PHE A 520 27.56 139.16 87.01
N VAL A 521 28.00 137.94 86.72
CA VAL A 521 28.86 137.62 85.56
C VAL A 521 28.09 137.76 84.23
N SER A 522 26.79 137.43 84.23
CA SER A 522 25.90 137.53 83.07
C SER A 522 25.63 138.97 82.59
N GLU A 523 25.67 139.95 83.51
CA GLU A 523 25.34 141.34 83.18
C GLU A 523 26.54 142.19 82.74
N ASP A 524 27.77 141.94 83.21
CA ASP A 524 28.96 142.70 82.76
C ASP A 524 29.44 142.26 81.36
N LEU A 525 29.40 140.96 81.05
CA LEU A 525 29.64 140.43 79.70
C LEU A 525 28.73 141.07 78.65
N ARG A 526 27.51 141.47 79.05
CA ARG A 526 26.52 142.15 78.20
C ARG A 526 26.86 143.62 77.91
N LYS A 527 27.62 144.28 78.80
CA LYS A 527 28.04 145.68 78.64
C LYS A 527 29.27 145.77 77.73
N GLU A 528 30.31 144.99 77.99
CA GLU A 528 31.58 145.15 77.27
C GLU A 528 31.49 144.69 75.80
N MET A 529 30.70 143.65 75.49
CA MET A 529 30.40 143.26 74.09
C MET A 529 29.84 144.42 73.27
N LYS A 530 29.06 145.32 73.89
CA LYS A 530 28.53 146.51 73.22
C LYS A 530 29.60 147.58 73.04
N GLN A 531 30.44 147.80 74.06
CA GLN A 531 31.57 148.74 73.96
C GLN A 531 32.58 148.35 72.86
N LYS A 532 32.82 147.06 72.61
CA LYS A 532 33.67 146.59 71.50
C LYS A 532 33.11 146.97 70.11
N SER A 533 31.79 147.15 69.97
CA SER A 533 31.17 147.61 68.73
C SER A 533 31.49 149.09 68.49
N ASP A 534 31.19 149.93 69.49
CA ASP A 534 31.22 151.39 69.37
C ASP A 534 32.65 151.98 69.26
N GLU A 535 33.70 151.18 69.47
CA GLU A 535 35.11 151.57 69.30
C GLU A 535 35.71 151.10 67.98
N LEU A 536 35.24 149.96 67.43
CA LEU A 536 35.66 149.46 66.12
C LEU A 536 35.31 150.46 65.01
N GLU A 537 34.12 151.07 65.10
CA GLU A 537 33.64 152.08 64.15
C GLU A 537 34.41 153.42 64.26
N ARG A 538 34.80 153.83 65.48
CA ARG A 538 35.58 155.06 65.70
C ARG A 538 37.04 154.93 65.23
N ALA A 539 37.69 153.79 65.45
CA ALA A 539 39.10 153.60 65.11
C ALA A 539 39.36 153.49 63.60
N LEU A 540 38.42 152.89 62.84
CA LEU A 540 38.50 152.76 61.37
C LEU A 540 38.57 154.11 60.65
N LEU A 541 37.84 155.12 61.16
CA LEU A 541 37.91 156.49 60.65
C LEU A 541 39.20 157.22 61.07
N ALA A 542 39.67 157.01 62.30
CA ALA A 542 40.95 157.57 62.76
C ALA A 542 42.17 157.05 61.97
N GLN A 543 42.15 155.77 61.56
CA GLN A 543 43.15 155.16 60.67
C GLN A 543 43.27 155.91 59.33
N THR A 544 42.18 156.50 58.85
CA THR A 544 42.14 157.27 57.60
C THR A 544 42.76 158.67 57.76
N GLN A 545 42.62 159.32 58.93
CA GLN A 545 43.15 160.68 59.17
C GLN A 545 44.66 160.69 59.43
N LEU A 546 45.17 159.81 60.30
CA LEU A 546 46.57 159.87 60.76
C LEU A 546 47.58 159.38 59.70
N MET A 547 47.17 158.44 58.84
CA MET A 547 47.96 157.97 57.69
C MET A 547 48.18 159.07 56.63
N GLN A 548 47.37 160.14 56.66
CA GLN A 548 47.55 161.33 55.83
C GLN A 548 48.37 162.42 56.54
N GLN A 549 48.25 162.56 57.87
CA GLN A 549 49.08 163.49 58.66
C GLN A 549 50.57 163.11 58.67
N PHE A 550 50.95 161.88 59.04
CA PHE A 550 52.38 161.56 59.24
C PHE A 550 53.20 161.52 57.93
N ARG A 551 52.57 161.64 56.76
CA ARG A 551 53.30 161.95 55.51
C ARG A 551 53.93 163.35 55.55
N GLN A 552 53.26 164.33 56.15
CA GLN A 552 53.84 165.65 56.41
C GLN A 552 55.03 165.55 57.38
N SER A 553 54.94 164.69 58.40
CA SER A 553 56.03 164.44 59.35
C SER A 553 57.21 163.64 58.75
N GLN A 554 56.93 162.78 57.76
CA GLN A 554 57.95 162.13 56.95
C GLN A 554 58.74 163.16 56.13
N GLU A 555 58.08 164.18 55.61
CA GLU A 555 58.68 165.31 54.88
C GLU A 555 59.44 166.27 55.83
N GLU A 556 58.90 166.58 57.01
CA GLU A 556 59.59 167.39 58.04
C GLU A 556 60.86 166.71 58.59
N ASN A 557 60.82 165.42 58.94
CA ASN A 557 61.99 164.77 59.54
C ASN A 557 63.10 164.47 58.51
N THR A 558 62.78 164.35 57.22
CA THR A 558 63.83 164.39 56.17
C THR A 558 64.56 165.73 56.12
N LEU A 559 63.94 166.85 56.53
CA LEU A 559 64.62 168.13 56.74
C LEU A 559 65.49 168.14 58.02
N LEU A 560 65.12 167.38 59.05
CA LEU A 560 65.89 167.24 60.29
C LEU A 560 67.08 166.29 60.15
N GLN A 561 66.97 165.22 59.35
CA GLN A 561 68.12 164.41 58.94
C GLN A 561 69.21 165.27 58.28
N GLU A 562 68.81 166.31 57.55
CA GLU A 562 69.73 167.24 56.89
C GLU A 562 70.20 168.41 57.80
N THR A 563 69.69 168.49 59.03
CA THR A 563 70.04 169.51 60.03
C THR A 563 70.88 168.95 61.19
N VAL A 564 70.48 167.85 61.83
CA VAL A 564 71.26 167.25 62.94
C VAL A 564 72.58 166.66 62.45
N ARG A 565 72.63 166.25 61.18
CA ARG A 565 73.85 165.89 60.45
C ARG A 565 74.85 167.06 60.35
N ARG A 566 74.40 168.32 60.35
CA ARG A 566 75.28 169.51 60.33
C ARG A 566 75.73 169.98 61.72
N GLU A 567 74.98 169.69 62.78
CA GLU A 567 75.23 170.35 64.07
C GLU A 567 76.31 169.64 64.89
N CYS A 568 76.15 168.34 65.19
CA CYS A 568 77.11 167.66 66.06
C CYS A 568 78.41 167.21 65.37
N GLU A 569 78.60 167.54 64.09
CA GLU A 569 79.94 167.65 63.49
C GLU A 569 80.79 168.71 64.25
N GLU A 570 80.19 169.78 64.80
CA GLU A 570 80.87 170.75 65.69
C GLU A 570 81.16 170.19 67.12
N ARG A 571 80.52 169.08 67.52
CA ARG A 571 80.61 168.53 68.89
C ARG A 571 81.63 167.40 69.03
N PHE A 572 82.01 166.79 67.90
CA PHE A 572 83.21 165.99 67.74
C PHE A 572 84.44 166.83 68.15
N GLU A 573 84.59 168.02 67.55
CA GLU A 573 85.72 168.93 67.78
C GLU A 573 85.79 169.49 69.22
N LEU A 574 84.65 169.81 69.86
CA LEU A 574 84.65 170.30 71.26
C LEU A 574 85.09 169.25 72.29
N THR A 575 84.79 167.97 72.06
CA THR A 575 85.24 166.89 72.95
C THR A 575 86.71 166.56 72.70
N GLU A 576 87.17 166.71 71.46
CA GLU A 576 88.59 166.64 71.09
C GLU A 576 89.43 167.81 71.69
N ALA A 577 88.81 168.86 72.22
CA ALA A 577 89.47 169.98 72.90
C ALA A 577 89.34 170.00 74.44
N LEU A 578 88.32 169.35 75.03
CA LEU A 578 88.28 169.04 76.48
C LEU A 578 89.03 167.73 76.81
N SER A 579 89.46 167.02 75.77
CA SER A 579 90.65 166.17 75.82
C SER A 579 91.81 166.89 76.53
N GLN A 580 92.76 166.14 77.07
CA GLN A 580 94.03 166.65 77.61
C GLN A 580 93.89 167.53 78.87
N ALA A 581 92.78 168.22 79.13
CA ALA A 581 92.66 169.23 80.19
C ALA A 581 92.36 168.69 81.60
N ARG A 582 91.62 167.57 81.72
CA ARG A 582 91.39 166.88 83.01
C ARG A 582 92.08 165.52 83.13
N GLU A 583 92.53 164.95 82.02
CA GLU A 583 93.28 163.67 81.99
C GLU A 583 94.80 163.89 82.12
N GLN A 584 95.33 165.11 81.96
CA GLN A 584 96.75 165.44 82.24
C GLN A 584 97.13 165.49 83.74
N LEU A 585 96.19 165.67 84.66
CA LEU A 585 96.51 166.08 86.05
C LEU A 585 96.14 165.03 87.12
N LEU A 586 96.09 163.77 86.72
CA LEU A 586 95.90 162.61 87.58
C LEU A 586 96.48 161.38 86.86
N GLU A 587 97.73 160.95 87.03
CA GLU A 587 98.67 161.12 88.15
C GLU A 587 98.10 160.58 89.48
N LEU A 588 98.64 159.54 90.12
CA LEU A 588 99.76 158.65 89.80
C LEU A 588 99.18 157.26 89.55
N SER A 589 99.25 156.77 88.31
CA SER A 589 98.42 155.65 87.79
C SER A 589 96.91 155.78 88.03
N LYS A 590 96.38 156.99 87.84
CA LYS A 590 94.99 157.22 87.42
C LYS A 590 94.95 157.31 85.89
N HIS A 591 93.77 157.01 85.33
CA HIS A 591 93.52 156.83 83.90
C HIS A 591 94.26 155.62 83.28
N SER A 592 93.70 154.91 82.29
CA SER A 592 92.31 154.72 81.86
C SER A 592 92.24 153.29 81.26
N GLY A 593 91.14 152.53 81.23
CA GLY A 593 89.86 152.81 80.59
C GLY A 593 89.82 152.12 79.22
N SER A 594 88.91 151.15 79.01
CA SER A 594 88.47 150.64 77.69
C SER A 594 87.49 149.47 77.84
N LEU A 595 86.33 149.43 77.16
CA LEU A 595 85.41 150.52 76.83
C LEU A 595 84.02 149.87 76.67
N PRO A 596 82.92 150.38 77.28
CA PRO A 596 81.69 149.59 77.38
C PRO A 596 80.87 149.51 76.09
N LEU A 597 80.54 148.29 75.69
CA LEU A 597 79.32 147.98 74.93
C LEU A 597 78.13 147.91 75.89
N SER A 598 76.95 148.35 75.45
CA SER A 598 75.65 148.15 76.15
C SER A 598 75.50 148.91 77.50
N PRO A 599 74.34 148.85 78.18
CA PRO A 599 72.94 148.80 77.74
C PRO A 599 72.06 149.92 78.39
N CYS A 600 70.73 149.93 78.13
CA CYS A 600 69.59 150.42 78.97
C CYS A 600 69.70 151.79 79.72
N PHE A 601 68.70 152.69 79.74
CA PHE A 601 67.23 152.67 79.55
C PHE A 601 66.79 154.03 78.88
N PRO A 602 65.50 154.43 78.65
CA PRO A 602 64.18 153.79 78.88
C PRO A 602 63.17 153.88 77.67
N SER A 603 61.88 153.60 77.95
CA SER A 603 60.63 154.07 77.25
C SER A 603 60.25 153.73 75.78
N GLN A 604 59.38 152.71 75.60
CA GLN A 604 57.99 152.75 75.01
C GLN A 604 57.67 152.89 73.47
N GLY A 605 57.17 151.81 72.80
CA GLY A 605 56.22 151.82 71.62
C GLY A 605 56.27 150.72 70.48
N SER A 606 55.13 150.05 70.08
CA SER A 606 54.81 149.17 68.85
C SER A 606 55.24 147.65 68.74
N LEU A 607 54.83 146.66 67.85
CA LEU A 607 53.67 146.13 66.99
C LEU A 607 54.01 144.63 66.51
N THR A 608 53.45 143.73 65.62
CA THR A 608 52.39 143.55 64.53
C THR A 608 52.12 142.03 64.08
N SER A 609 51.13 141.69 63.20
CA SER A 609 50.94 140.42 62.31
C SER A 609 50.32 139.00 62.89
N SER A 610 50.37 137.67 62.37
CA SER A 610 49.55 136.35 62.81
C SER A 610 49.82 134.77 62.31
N ALA A 611 49.18 133.60 62.80
CA ALA A 611 49.29 132.03 62.47
C ALA A 611 48.18 130.92 63.04
N ALA A 612 47.96 129.51 63.05
CA ALA A 612 48.33 128.05 62.50
C ALA A 612 47.40 126.71 62.93
N ALA A 613 47.56 125.34 62.54
CA ALA A 613 46.75 123.99 62.85
C ALA A 613 47.38 122.49 62.52
N GLY A 614 47.01 121.10 62.61
CA GLY A 614 45.97 119.94 62.98
C GLY A 614 46.44 118.37 62.61
N SER A 615 45.95 117.02 62.67
CA SER A 615 44.87 115.95 63.17
C SER A 615 45.15 114.31 62.94
N ASN A 616 44.38 113.18 63.36
CA ASN A 616 44.64 111.60 63.28
C ASN A 616 43.52 110.36 63.49
N GLN A 617 43.70 108.96 63.19
CA GLN A 617 42.87 107.61 63.50
C GLN A 617 43.44 106.11 63.07
N GLY A 618 43.01 104.74 63.14
CA GLY A 618 41.92 103.65 63.52
C GLY A 618 42.14 102.01 63.25
N GLU A 619 41.29 100.90 63.57
CA GLU A 619 41.56 99.32 63.50
C GLU A 619 40.42 98.08 63.59
N ARG A 620 40.62 96.70 63.29
CA ARG A 620 39.99 95.28 63.79
C ARG A 620 39.59 93.92 62.89
N SER A 621 39.08 92.69 63.40
CA SER A 621 38.84 91.23 62.76
C SER A 621 38.04 90.05 63.60
N THR A 622 37.62 88.69 63.43
CA THR A 622 37.47 87.35 62.55
C THR A 622 36.47 86.19 63.19
N SER A 623 36.05 84.84 62.95
CA SER A 623 36.10 83.46 62.14
C SER A 623 34.79 82.45 62.35
N ARG A 624 34.41 81.09 62.11
CA ARG A 624 34.76 79.61 61.64
C ARG A 624 33.48 78.54 61.42
N LEU A 625 33.51 77.21 60.92
CA LEU A 625 32.31 76.17 60.67
C LEU A 625 32.44 74.52 60.57
N ASN A 626 31.42 73.62 60.17
CA ASN A 626 31.31 72.03 60.13
C ASN A 626 30.07 71.15 59.43
N SER A 627 30.12 69.78 59.09
CA SER A 627 29.06 68.57 59.05
C SER A 627 28.47 67.63 57.82
N GLU A 628 27.98 66.32 58.03
CA GLU A 628 26.96 65.29 57.36
C GLU A 628 27.04 64.42 55.95
N LYS A 629 26.17 63.33 55.74
CA LYS A 629 25.47 62.62 54.51
C LYS A 629 26.08 61.79 53.26
N GLY A 630 25.42 60.66 52.76
CA GLY A 630 25.09 60.33 51.30
C GLY A 630 25.47 59.03 50.40
N ILE A 631 24.48 58.22 49.90
CA ILE A 631 24.23 57.45 48.57
C ILE A 631 25.15 56.34 47.85
N ARG A 632 24.51 55.21 47.42
CA ARG A 632 24.69 54.10 46.35
C ARG A 632 26.04 53.61 45.71
N ILE A 633 26.22 52.27 45.62
CA ILE A 633 27.01 51.41 44.65
C ILE A 633 26.39 49.95 44.62
N PRO A 634 26.98 48.80 44.18
CA PRO A 634 27.77 48.35 43.00
C PRO A 634 26.99 47.34 42.08
N SER A 635 27.37 46.83 40.89
CA SER A 635 28.60 46.62 40.07
C SER A 635 29.19 45.18 40.07
N LEU A 636 29.65 44.71 38.88
CA LEU A 636 30.82 43.82 38.66
C LEU A 636 31.08 43.55 37.14
N HIS A 637 32.30 43.14 36.79
CA HIS A 637 32.80 42.88 35.41
C HIS A 637 33.69 41.62 35.37
N GLY A 638 33.97 41.09 34.17
CA GLY A 638 34.79 39.88 33.96
C GLY A 638 35.64 39.89 32.68
N VAL A 639 36.56 38.92 32.57
CA VAL A 639 37.62 38.75 31.54
C VAL A 639 38.12 37.27 31.63
N PRO A 640 38.69 36.57 30.60
CA PRO A 640 39.84 37.01 29.79
C PRO A 640 39.82 36.54 28.30
N LYS A 641 40.91 35.91 27.84
CA LYS A 641 41.34 35.40 26.51
C LYS A 641 42.60 34.51 26.79
N PRO A 642 43.31 33.86 25.83
CA PRO A 642 42.98 33.28 24.51
C PRO A 642 43.66 31.90 24.19
N THR A 643 43.54 31.43 22.92
CA THR A 643 44.51 30.63 22.09
C THR A 643 44.79 29.10 22.20
N LEU A 644 44.38 28.38 21.13
CA LEU A 644 45.11 27.42 20.23
C LEU A 644 46.15 26.37 20.72
N SER A 645 46.06 25.15 20.15
CA SER A 645 47.19 24.25 19.77
C SER A 645 46.76 23.09 18.80
N PRO A 646 47.59 22.66 17.82
CA PRO A 646 47.41 21.48 16.94
C PRO A 646 48.52 20.39 17.20
N PRO A 647 48.96 19.46 16.32
CA PRO A 647 48.48 18.95 14.99
C PRO A 647 48.53 17.37 14.84
N SER A 648 48.41 16.86 13.59
CA SER A 648 49.18 15.73 12.98
C SER A 648 48.48 14.41 12.55
N ALA A 649 49.17 13.68 11.66
CA ALA A 649 49.09 12.25 11.27
C ALA A 649 48.00 11.71 10.29
N GLN A 650 48.42 11.55 9.02
CA GLN A 650 48.07 10.44 8.08
C GLN A 650 48.68 9.08 8.59
N PRO A 651 48.50 7.84 7.98
CA PRO A 651 48.36 7.57 6.52
C PRO A 651 47.74 6.22 5.97
N LYS A 652 47.68 6.11 4.61
CA LYS A 652 47.95 4.90 3.76
C LYS A 652 46.98 3.67 3.82
N ARG A 653 46.85 2.78 2.80
CA ARG A 653 47.14 2.78 1.31
C ARG A 653 46.62 1.46 0.66
N VAL A 654 46.54 1.44 -0.69
CA VAL A 654 46.76 0.27 -1.61
C VAL A 654 45.72 -0.88 -1.64
N SER A 655 45.58 -1.73 -2.69
CA SER A 655 45.47 -1.56 -4.17
C SER A 655 45.74 -2.90 -4.91
N ASN A 656 44.87 -3.26 -5.89
CA ASN A 656 45.12 -4.17 -7.04
C ASN A 656 45.54 -5.64 -6.68
N SER A 657 45.76 -6.64 -7.56
CA SER A 657 45.72 -6.85 -9.04
C SER A 657 45.48 -8.36 -9.31
N GLY A 658 45.18 -8.92 -10.49
CA GLY A 658 44.89 -8.38 -11.83
C GLY A 658 44.91 -9.49 -12.93
N LEU A 659 44.23 -9.23 -14.07
CA LEU A 659 44.54 -9.47 -15.52
C LEU A 659 45.56 -10.54 -16.01
N PRO A 660 45.63 -10.90 -17.33
CA PRO A 660 44.78 -10.52 -18.50
C PRO A 660 44.35 -11.68 -19.45
N THR A 661 43.37 -11.44 -20.35
CA THR A 661 43.19 -12.04 -21.71
C THR A 661 41.91 -11.50 -22.42
N VAL A 662 41.71 -11.51 -23.75
CA VAL A 662 42.49 -10.89 -24.86
C VAL A 662 41.61 -10.77 -26.15
N LEU A 663 41.87 -9.74 -26.99
CA LEU A 663 41.45 -9.50 -28.40
C LEU A 663 39.95 -9.41 -28.84
N GLN A 664 39.75 -8.62 -29.91
CA GLN A 664 38.52 -8.32 -30.67
C GLN A 664 38.55 -9.07 -32.05
N PRO A 665 37.73 -8.76 -33.10
CA PRO A 665 36.44 -8.05 -33.22
C PRO A 665 35.36 -8.80 -34.06
N HIS A 666 34.22 -8.16 -34.36
CA HIS A 666 33.27 -8.52 -35.45
C HIS A 666 33.95 -8.45 -36.84
N PRO A 667 33.55 -9.24 -37.89
CA PRO A 667 32.38 -8.91 -38.73
C PRO A 667 31.47 -10.11 -39.19
N PRO A 668 31.16 -10.42 -40.48
CA PRO A 668 29.79 -10.21 -41.01
C PRO A 668 29.12 -11.38 -41.80
N ARG A 669 28.36 -11.03 -42.86
CA ARG A 669 27.22 -11.73 -43.51
C ARG A 669 27.58 -12.44 -44.85
N GLY A 670 27.14 -13.70 -45.02
CA GLY A 670 27.01 -14.40 -46.32
C GLY A 670 28.22 -15.25 -46.77
N ARG A 671 28.15 -16.09 -47.84
CA ARG A 671 27.02 -16.57 -48.69
C ARG A 671 27.47 -17.80 -49.54
N ALA A 672 26.56 -18.76 -49.77
CA ALA A 672 26.71 -19.94 -50.69
C ALA A 672 27.72 -21.02 -50.23
N SER A 673 27.76 -22.25 -50.76
CA SER A 673 27.16 -22.83 -51.99
C SER A 673 26.77 -24.34 -51.85
N SER A 674 26.46 -25.02 -52.97
CA SER A 674 25.91 -26.40 -53.11
C SER A 674 24.38 -26.51 -52.88
N VAL A 675 23.44 -26.55 -53.86
CA VAL A 675 23.35 -27.13 -55.23
C VAL A 675 23.21 -28.68 -55.18
N SER A 676 22.13 -29.34 -55.61
CA SER A 676 20.85 -29.00 -56.28
C SER A 676 19.74 -30.03 -55.84
N LYS A 677 18.48 -30.12 -56.30
CA LYS A 677 17.85 -29.80 -57.61
C LYS A 677 16.31 -29.83 -57.54
N THR A 678 15.63 -28.75 -57.14
CA THR A 678 14.16 -28.74 -56.95
C THR A 678 13.47 -27.49 -57.55
N ARG A 679 13.52 -27.32 -58.88
CA ARG A 679 12.76 -26.25 -59.57
C ARG A 679 12.36 -26.53 -61.04
N GLN A 680 11.82 -27.72 -61.31
CA GLN A 680 11.02 -28.00 -62.51
C GLN A 680 9.87 -28.96 -62.15
N ARG A 681 8.62 -28.44 -62.00
CA ARG A 681 7.33 -29.12 -62.34
C ARG A 681 6.07 -28.35 -61.93
N LEU A 682 6.09 -27.57 -60.84
CA LEU A 682 4.86 -26.96 -60.27
C LEU A 682 4.63 -25.49 -60.67
N ALA A 683 4.84 -25.19 -61.95
CA ALA A 683 4.37 -23.95 -62.60
C ALA A 683 3.35 -24.24 -63.74
N ALA A 684 2.86 -25.48 -63.83
CA ALA A 684 2.16 -26.00 -65.01
C ALA A 684 0.77 -26.62 -64.72
N LEU A 685 0.27 -26.53 -63.48
CA LEU A 685 -0.99 -27.18 -63.05
C LEU A 685 -1.97 -26.22 -62.35
N LEU A 686 -2.00 -24.96 -62.77
CA LEU A 686 -3.04 -23.98 -62.44
C LEU A 686 -3.80 -23.52 -63.71
N TRP A 687 -4.15 -24.46 -64.60
CA TRP A 687 -4.79 -24.13 -65.88
C TRP A 687 -5.86 -25.12 -66.42
N ARG A 688 -6.41 -26.00 -65.57
CA ARG A 688 -7.72 -26.65 -65.76
C ARG A 688 -8.35 -26.79 -64.36
N LEU A 689 -9.26 -25.93 -63.90
CA LEU A 689 -10.66 -25.68 -64.32
C LEU A 689 -11.58 -26.90 -64.18
N ASN A 690 -12.54 -26.73 -63.28
CA ASN A 690 -13.94 -27.15 -63.31
C ASN A 690 -14.27 -28.52 -63.94
N HIS A 691 -14.56 -29.52 -63.09
CA HIS A 691 -15.91 -30.08 -62.93
C HIS A 691 -15.93 -31.28 -61.96
N GLN A 692 -16.37 -31.06 -60.73
CA GLN A 692 -17.39 -31.82 -59.97
C GLN A 692 -17.50 -31.29 -58.54
#